data_AF-A0AA39GZE2-F1
#
_entry.id   AF-A0AA39GZE2-F1
#
_cell.length_a   1.000
_cell.length_b   1.000
_cell.length_c   1.000
_cell.angle_alpha   90.00
_cell.angle_beta   90.00
_cell.angle_gamma   90.00
#
_symmetry.space_group_name_H-M   'P 1'
#
loop_
_entity.id
_entity.type
_entity.pdbx_description
1 polymer ?
#
loop_
_entity_poly.entity_id
_entity_poly.type
_entity_poly.pdbx_seq_one_letter_code
_entity_poly.pdbx_strand_id
1 'polypeptide(L)'
;MLSSPSAWTILLLLSTASAYLFPCLDRCECDTEDEIIHCHNGARTQVMLPETRLRGFVVIGLTNNKIKHLPSEELLLEKFPDLMAVDVEANPDFDCETLDHYNKIKILSNCGKEGGMSTIVTGVPVPNQPDQPTESCDVPCQVRKHIDTLQQYAKKIWIVVKHKVQTFDKDQFMQDVQDFFAKIAQKIANAQRQFGNVDQIVRSVNSESRSLANLYVRLVGYTRLLITESWVIKVSNYTVTFIPTSNVEVQAIEAHMAPCPPLHGGAVQFVNVLFKSNLHNIEFSVRVNSVLLTDIRERIDRPIQAAIIQVSDETQCSREEVEAQARDVLLTMAHSFSMAAVRPIGYAVVKVIKTLFDSVFVNMKELAEVRNTVKKDPVVFMPTHNSYVDFLLLSLLCFDQNITLPAIAAGADFMQTKLMGEALRRCGAFFIRRSFGQDALYWALFTEYVQTHLINADRPIEFFVEGTRSRTSKSLHPKFGLLQVLLEPYLRGQVFDIVIVPVSMSYDKILEEFLYAYELLGFPKPKESTSGLLKARRILSRKFGRIYMTFGKPVSVREYFGSALHRSAFVCQPDSQFVLSEREKRAIRVFGHKIIETHNDNRVVGVWPYACVLIQQMIENRRRNGNKDKAIVYQELLIRLKHFVDLCSRLGVKVQIAESVEEDLRYYSSLHHDVFSFVPSPYGTDECLVVKEQEVVNGTHIDKAFLQDAVSDVLVSNYANLAIPHLIDISLLSLVLLHSSRHEASITFRNLRSIFMREFVYVPGTEEFLFGKAQERMLAAKMITVKKADCGENVNIEEFAAASQLAEIVKPYVSVYLYAIKVLMAIPLPPFSLQEAIRRIQIGISSYIQDKKSVAALKPSNISLDMIKNILHSLLDAGALKRTKGGIELNCEELLVIAGILQSVCEENAEFSTRYYPKL
;
A
#
# COMPACT_ATOMS: atom_id res chain seq x y z
N MET A 1 20.17 34.33 -6.50
CA MET A 1 18.79 34.75 -6.87
C MET A 1 18.44 34.02 -8.15
N LEU A 2 17.35 33.28 -8.32
CA LEU A 2 16.05 33.27 -7.63
C LEU A 2 15.77 31.95 -6.90
N SER A 3 15.20 32.02 -5.70
CA SER A 3 14.71 30.86 -4.95
C SER A 3 13.24 31.07 -4.61
N SER A 4 12.32 30.63 -5.49
CA SER A 4 10.88 30.78 -5.27
C SER A 4 10.27 29.52 -4.62
N PRO A 5 9.52 29.66 -3.50
CA PRO A 5 8.81 28.55 -2.88
C PRO A 5 7.49 28.30 -3.64
N SER A 6 7.56 27.56 -4.74
CA SER A 6 6.42 27.34 -5.64
C SER A 6 5.72 26.00 -5.42
N ALA A 7 6.43 24.87 -5.37
CA ALA A 7 5.82 23.53 -5.39
C ALA A 7 4.78 23.27 -4.27
N TRP A 8 5.11 23.55 -3.00
CA TRP A 8 4.20 23.32 -1.88
C TRP A 8 3.07 24.36 -1.79
N THR A 9 3.34 25.60 -2.19
CA THR A 9 2.36 26.69 -2.24
C THR A 9 1.32 26.45 -3.34
N ILE A 10 1.75 25.83 -4.45
CA ILE A 10 0.86 25.33 -5.52
C ILE A 10 0.03 24.15 -5.01
N LEU A 11 0.60 23.22 -4.24
CA LEU A 11 -0.16 22.13 -3.60
C LEU A 11 -1.26 22.67 -2.65
N LEU A 12 -0.94 23.73 -1.89
CA LEU A 12 -1.89 24.43 -1.03
C LEU A 12 -3.02 25.10 -1.83
N LEU A 13 -2.70 25.82 -2.90
CA LEU A 13 -3.70 26.55 -3.71
C LEU A 13 -4.58 25.62 -4.57
N LEU A 14 -4.04 24.50 -5.05
CA LEU A 14 -4.81 23.55 -5.88
C LEU A 14 -5.77 22.66 -5.05
N SER A 15 -5.58 22.58 -3.73
CA SER A 15 -6.57 21.95 -2.83
C SER A 15 -7.87 22.77 -2.68
N THR A 16 -7.87 24.03 -3.12
CA THR A 16 -8.98 24.99 -3.00
C THR A 16 -9.66 25.36 -4.32
N ALA A 17 -9.32 24.68 -5.42
CA ALA A 17 -10.14 24.70 -6.63
C ALA A 17 -11.40 23.86 -6.39
N SER A 18 -12.39 24.43 -5.71
CA SER A 18 -13.74 23.89 -5.69
C SER A 18 -14.30 23.99 -7.10
N ALA A 19 -14.86 22.90 -7.62
CA ALA A 19 -15.92 23.06 -8.61
C ALA A 19 -17.04 23.90 -7.98
N TYR A 20 -17.70 24.70 -8.80
CA TYR A 20 -18.88 25.44 -8.38
C TYR A 20 -19.88 25.54 -9.53
N LEU A 21 -21.12 25.17 -9.23
CA LEU A 21 -22.26 25.52 -10.07
C LEU A 21 -22.45 27.03 -10.05
N PHE A 22 -22.69 27.64 -11.19
CA PHE A 22 -23.14 29.03 -11.27
C PHE A 22 -24.15 29.25 -12.40
N PRO A 23 -25.11 30.18 -12.23
CA PRO A 23 -25.99 30.59 -13.32
C PRO A 23 -25.18 31.35 -14.37
N CYS A 24 -25.14 30.84 -15.61
CA CYS A 24 -24.29 31.38 -16.67
C CYS A 24 -25.06 31.88 -17.90
N LEU A 25 -25.98 31.05 -18.41
CA LEU A 25 -27.01 31.45 -19.38
C LEU A 25 -28.28 31.89 -18.64
N ASP A 26 -29.38 32.10 -19.36
CA ASP A 26 -30.70 32.45 -18.80
C ASP A 26 -31.24 31.36 -17.85
N ARG A 27 -30.76 31.42 -16.60
CA ARG A 27 -31.01 30.48 -15.50
C ARG A 27 -30.69 29.03 -15.86
N CYS A 28 -29.61 28.81 -16.61
CA CYS A 28 -29.00 27.49 -16.75
C CYS A 28 -27.83 27.34 -15.79
N GLU A 29 -27.63 26.12 -15.30
CA GLU A 29 -26.56 25.77 -14.37
C GLU A 29 -25.32 25.37 -15.17
N CYS A 30 -24.26 26.19 -15.12
CA CYS A 30 -22.95 25.80 -15.63
C CYS A 30 -22.23 24.98 -14.55
N ASP A 31 -21.93 23.72 -14.85
CA ASP A 31 -21.10 22.86 -14.02
C ASP A 31 -19.64 22.86 -14.51
N THR A 32 -18.73 23.22 -13.60
CA THR A 32 -17.29 23.29 -13.85
C THR A 32 -16.54 22.01 -13.46
N GLU A 33 -17.23 21.02 -12.89
CA GLU A 33 -16.72 19.66 -12.65
C GLU A 33 -16.92 18.77 -13.89
N ASP A 34 -18.14 18.77 -14.42
CA ASP A 34 -18.54 17.96 -15.59
C ASP A 34 -18.27 18.65 -16.95
N GLU A 35 -17.96 19.96 -16.96
CA GLU A 35 -17.79 20.79 -18.17
C GLU A 35 -19.09 20.88 -19.02
N ILE A 36 -20.27 20.83 -18.37
CA ILE A 36 -21.60 20.84 -19.01
C ILE A 36 -22.42 22.07 -18.59
N ILE A 37 -23.23 22.59 -19.51
CA ILE A 37 -24.25 23.61 -19.24
C ILE A 37 -25.64 22.98 -19.23
N HIS A 38 -26.30 22.94 -18.08
CA HIS A 38 -27.62 22.34 -17.88
C HIS A 38 -28.74 23.39 -18.03
N CYS A 39 -29.42 23.35 -19.17
CA CYS A 39 -30.57 24.20 -19.55
C CYS A 39 -31.89 23.40 -19.68
N HIS A 40 -32.02 22.28 -18.97
CA HIS A 40 -33.18 21.37 -19.08
C HIS A 40 -34.49 21.97 -18.53
N ASN A 41 -35.64 21.42 -18.95
CA ASN A 41 -36.97 21.64 -18.34
C ASN A 41 -37.47 23.10 -18.21
N GLY A 42 -36.98 24.04 -19.03
CA GLY A 42 -37.23 25.48 -18.86
C GLY A 42 -38.34 26.07 -19.74
N ALA A 43 -39.04 25.26 -20.53
CA ALA A 43 -39.99 25.70 -21.56
C ALA A 43 -39.42 26.74 -22.57
N ARG A 44 -38.09 26.79 -22.72
CA ARG A 44 -37.35 27.77 -23.54
C ARG A 44 -37.68 27.58 -25.02
N THR A 45 -37.88 28.67 -25.76
CA THR A 45 -38.14 28.64 -27.22
C THR A 45 -36.90 28.95 -28.08
N GLN A 46 -35.89 29.58 -27.48
CA GLN A 46 -34.60 29.90 -28.11
C GLN A 46 -33.47 29.83 -27.08
N VAL A 47 -32.23 29.69 -27.56
CA VAL A 47 -31.02 29.74 -26.72
C VAL A 47 -30.52 31.19 -26.64
N MET A 48 -30.65 31.81 -25.46
CA MET A 48 -30.05 33.12 -25.21
C MET A 48 -28.55 32.94 -25.00
N LEU A 49 -27.75 33.38 -25.97
CA LEU A 49 -26.29 33.30 -25.93
C LEU A 49 -25.68 34.34 -24.97
N PRO A 50 -24.53 34.05 -24.35
CA PRO A 50 -23.90 34.97 -23.41
C PRO A 50 -23.28 36.17 -24.13
N GLU A 51 -23.27 37.33 -23.47
CA GLU A 51 -22.58 38.51 -24.01
C GLU A 51 -21.07 38.22 -24.18
N THR A 52 -20.46 37.61 -23.17
CA THR A 52 -19.05 37.20 -23.12
C THR A 52 -18.85 35.75 -23.59
N ARG A 53 -17.67 35.45 -24.14
CA ARG A 53 -17.27 34.10 -24.56
C ARG A 53 -16.98 33.22 -23.34
N LEU A 54 -17.67 32.09 -23.22
CA LEU A 54 -17.48 31.11 -22.15
C LEU A 54 -16.61 29.96 -22.66
N ARG A 55 -15.63 29.54 -21.86
CA ARG A 55 -14.67 28.47 -22.18
C ARG A 55 -14.72 27.35 -21.14
N GLY A 56 -14.27 26.16 -21.50
CA GLY A 56 -14.26 24.98 -20.63
C GLY A 56 -15.64 24.34 -20.45
N PHE A 57 -16.53 24.50 -21.44
CA PHE A 57 -17.82 23.81 -21.50
C PHE A 57 -17.92 23.09 -22.84
N VAL A 58 -17.99 21.77 -22.80
CA VAL A 58 -17.95 20.89 -23.97
C VAL A 58 -19.33 20.43 -24.42
N VAL A 59 -20.35 20.51 -23.54
CA VAL A 59 -21.75 20.16 -23.86
C VAL A 59 -22.73 21.21 -23.35
N ILE A 60 -23.76 21.52 -24.13
CA ILE A 60 -24.95 22.28 -23.70
C ILE A 60 -26.18 21.37 -23.73
N GLY A 61 -26.78 21.10 -22.57
CA GLY A 61 -27.98 20.28 -22.42
C GLY A 61 -29.28 21.11 -22.40
N LEU A 62 -30.11 20.98 -23.44
CA LEU A 62 -31.35 21.74 -23.68
C LEU A 62 -32.60 20.84 -23.74
N THR A 63 -32.55 19.64 -23.15
CA THR A 63 -33.67 18.69 -23.22
C THR A 63 -34.93 19.17 -22.49
N ASN A 64 -36.10 18.66 -22.92
CA ASN A 64 -37.42 19.04 -22.38
C ASN A 64 -37.71 20.56 -22.42
N ASN A 65 -37.44 21.21 -23.54
CA ASN A 65 -37.81 22.62 -23.79
C ASN A 65 -38.82 22.71 -24.96
N LYS A 66 -38.97 23.92 -25.54
CA LYS A 66 -39.78 24.20 -26.72
C LYS A 66 -38.93 24.82 -27.84
N ILE A 67 -37.65 24.44 -27.90
CA ILE A 67 -36.69 24.94 -28.89
C ILE A 67 -37.11 24.44 -30.27
N LYS A 68 -37.25 25.35 -31.24
CA LYS A 68 -37.56 25.00 -32.64
C LYS A 68 -36.32 24.96 -33.53
N HIS A 69 -35.41 25.92 -33.34
CA HIS A 69 -34.14 26.01 -34.06
C HIS A 69 -33.01 26.37 -33.09
N LEU A 70 -31.79 25.93 -33.39
CA LEU A 70 -30.58 26.40 -32.70
C LEU A 70 -29.98 27.62 -33.42
N PRO A 71 -29.13 28.42 -32.75
CA PRO A 71 -28.29 29.42 -33.42
C PRO A 71 -27.29 28.76 -34.39
N SER A 72 -26.76 29.50 -35.37
CA SER A 72 -25.80 28.95 -36.33
C SER A 72 -24.55 28.39 -35.65
N GLU A 73 -23.95 27.34 -36.23
CA GLU A 73 -22.74 26.69 -35.73
C GLU A 73 -21.58 27.67 -35.47
N GLU A 74 -21.43 28.65 -36.35
CA GLU A 74 -20.39 29.69 -36.26
C GLU A 74 -20.59 30.59 -35.03
N LEU A 75 -21.84 30.99 -34.76
CA LEU A 75 -22.20 31.82 -33.61
C LEU A 75 -22.12 31.02 -32.29
N LEU A 76 -22.44 29.73 -32.31
CA LEU A 76 -22.23 28.83 -31.18
C LEU A 76 -20.74 28.70 -30.85
N LEU A 77 -19.87 28.46 -31.85
CA LEU A 77 -18.42 28.35 -31.65
C LEU A 77 -17.75 29.69 -31.29
N GLU A 78 -18.30 30.83 -31.73
CA GLU A 78 -17.82 32.15 -31.30
C GLU A 78 -17.99 32.34 -29.78
N LYS A 79 -19.17 31.95 -29.26
CA LYS A 79 -19.54 32.10 -27.84
C LYS A 79 -19.01 30.97 -26.95
N PHE A 80 -18.94 29.75 -27.47
CA PHE A 80 -18.50 28.53 -26.81
C PHE A 80 -17.50 27.78 -27.70
N PRO A 81 -16.20 28.13 -27.67
CA PRO A 81 -15.23 27.62 -28.64
C PRO A 81 -14.77 26.18 -28.37
N ASP A 82 -15.03 25.69 -27.17
CA ASP A 82 -14.68 24.34 -26.72
C ASP A 82 -15.90 23.40 -26.85
N LEU A 83 -17.03 23.91 -27.39
CA LEU A 83 -18.30 23.19 -27.52
C LEU A 83 -18.19 22.06 -28.54
N MET A 84 -18.44 20.83 -28.10
CA MET A 84 -18.39 19.63 -28.92
C MET A 84 -19.80 19.09 -29.23
N ALA A 85 -20.78 19.30 -28.34
CA ALA A 85 -22.15 18.85 -28.57
C ALA A 85 -23.23 19.75 -27.95
N VAL A 86 -24.42 19.72 -28.54
CA VAL A 86 -25.64 20.32 -27.99
C VAL A 86 -26.74 19.25 -27.98
N ASP A 87 -27.38 19.06 -26.84
CA ASP A 87 -28.45 18.08 -26.67
C ASP A 87 -29.82 18.76 -26.64
N VAL A 88 -30.63 18.54 -27.67
CA VAL A 88 -32.00 19.03 -27.82
C VAL A 88 -33.03 17.90 -27.79
N GLU A 89 -32.71 16.72 -27.26
CA GLU A 89 -33.69 15.64 -27.11
C GLU A 89 -34.95 16.09 -26.35
N ALA A 90 -36.09 15.50 -26.69
CA ALA A 90 -37.41 15.83 -26.12
C ALA A 90 -37.86 17.31 -26.27
N ASN A 91 -37.38 18.01 -27.30
CA ASN A 91 -38.03 19.20 -27.85
C ASN A 91 -38.99 18.75 -29.00
N PRO A 92 -40.32 18.76 -28.82
CA PRO A 92 -41.25 18.13 -29.77
C PRO A 92 -41.44 18.90 -31.08
N ASP A 93 -41.22 20.22 -31.06
CA ASP A 93 -41.34 21.12 -32.22
C ASP A 93 -39.97 21.43 -32.87
N PHE A 94 -38.93 20.62 -32.60
CA PHE A 94 -37.58 20.88 -33.12
C PHE A 94 -37.48 20.57 -34.61
N ASP A 95 -36.97 21.53 -35.39
CA ASP A 95 -36.85 21.42 -36.84
C ASP A 95 -35.64 20.57 -37.26
N CYS A 96 -35.93 19.31 -37.56
CA CYS A 96 -34.96 18.32 -38.00
C CYS A 96 -34.25 18.68 -39.33
N GLU A 97 -34.85 19.50 -40.19
CA GLU A 97 -34.23 19.91 -41.47
C GLU A 97 -33.03 20.85 -41.24
N THR A 98 -32.90 21.43 -40.04
CA THR A 98 -31.77 22.30 -39.70
C THR A 98 -30.48 21.56 -39.35
N LEU A 99 -30.52 20.24 -39.12
CA LEU A 99 -29.38 19.46 -38.61
C LEU A 99 -28.18 19.43 -39.58
N ASP A 100 -28.42 19.42 -40.90
CA ASP A 100 -27.36 19.38 -41.92
C ASP A 100 -26.46 20.64 -41.94
N HIS A 101 -26.88 21.71 -41.24
CA HIS A 101 -26.10 22.94 -41.09
C HIS A 101 -25.05 22.88 -39.96
N TYR A 102 -24.97 21.79 -39.19
CA TYR A 102 -24.01 21.60 -38.09
C TYR A 102 -22.99 20.50 -38.44
N ASN A 103 -21.75 20.91 -38.75
CA ASN A 103 -20.70 20.02 -39.26
C ASN A 103 -19.50 19.86 -38.29
N LYS A 104 -19.40 20.72 -37.27
CA LYS A 104 -18.33 20.74 -36.25
C LYS A 104 -18.85 20.43 -34.86
N ILE A 105 -20.08 20.84 -34.53
CA ILE A 105 -20.75 20.55 -33.26
C ILE A 105 -21.75 19.41 -33.47
N LYS A 106 -21.72 18.38 -32.62
CA LYS A 106 -22.69 17.29 -32.69
C LYS A 106 -24.02 17.68 -32.03
N ILE A 107 -25.12 17.64 -32.79
CA ILE A 107 -26.46 17.84 -32.24
C ILE A 107 -27.09 16.49 -31.88
N LEU A 108 -27.49 16.30 -30.61
CA LEU A 108 -28.29 15.16 -30.17
C LEU A 108 -29.77 15.57 -30.21
N SER A 109 -30.63 14.80 -30.87
CA SER A 109 -32.04 15.15 -31.07
C SER A 109 -32.92 13.91 -31.27
N ASN A 110 -34.24 14.08 -31.13
CA ASN A 110 -35.22 13.01 -31.37
C ASN A 110 -35.53 12.76 -32.86
N CYS A 111 -34.90 13.50 -33.77
CA CYS A 111 -35.07 13.38 -35.21
C CYS A 111 -34.58 12.00 -35.69
N GLY A 112 -35.50 11.11 -36.03
CA GLY A 112 -35.19 9.74 -36.49
C GLY A 112 -35.71 8.58 -35.63
N LYS A 113 -36.63 8.81 -34.67
CA LYS A 113 -37.26 7.72 -33.88
C LYS A 113 -38.34 6.91 -34.64
N GLU A 114 -38.05 6.52 -35.88
CA GLU A 114 -38.64 5.34 -36.53
C GLU A 114 -37.53 4.47 -37.16
N GLY A 115 -37.02 3.50 -36.39
CA GLY A 115 -36.36 2.32 -36.97
C GLY A 115 -34.97 2.47 -37.60
N GLY A 116 -34.02 3.16 -36.97
CA GLY A 116 -32.61 3.06 -37.40
C GLY A 116 -31.67 4.07 -36.76
N MET A 117 -30.45 3.65 -36.40
CA MET A 117 -29.43 4.56 -35.87
C MET A 117 -28.69 5.28 -37.01
N SER A 118 -28.75 6.61 -37.03
CA SER A 118 -27.89 7.49 -37.82
C SER A 118 -27.69 8.81 -37.06
N THR A 119 -26.55 9.51 -37.13
CA THR A 119 -25.39 9.37 -38.04
C THR A 119 -24.09 9.18 -37.25
N ILE A 120 -23.23 8.27 -37.72
CA ILE A 120 -21.79 8.33 -37.44
C ILE A 120 -21.16 9.06 -38.62
N VAL A 121 -20.52 10.21 -38.37
CA VAL A 121 -19.51 10.76 -39.28
C VAL A 121 -18.15 10.58 -38.62
N THR A 122 -17.26 9.90 -39.33
CA THR A 122 -15.88 9.66 -38.92
C THR A 122 -14.99 10.84 -39.30
N GLY A 123 -14.28 11.41 -38.32
CA GLY A 123 -13.10 12.25 -38.56
C GLY A 123 -13.29 13.76 -38.38
N VAL A 124 -13.00 14.24 -37.17
CA VAL A 124 -12.65 15.65 -36.88
C VAL A 124 -11.40 15.64 -35.98
N PRO A 125 -10.45 16.59 -36.11
CA PRO A 125 -9.09 16.43 -35.57
C PRO A 125 -8.95 16.61 -34.06
N VAL A 126 -7.83 16.13 -33.53
CA VAL A 126 -7.32 16.47 -32.19
C VAL A 126 -7.12 18.00 -32.08
N PRO A 127 -7.60 18.67 -31.01
CA PRO A 127 -7.34 20.09 -30.79
C PRO A 127 -5.84 20.42 -30.77
N ASN A 128 -5.48 21.52 -31.40
CA ASN A 128 -4.11 21.80 -31.83
C ASN A 128 -3.07 21.95 -30.71
N GLN A 129 -1.84 21.66 -31.09
CA GLN A 129 -0.60 22.02 -30.40
C GLN A 129 -0.51 23.54 -30.11
N PRO A 130 0.32 23.98 -29.15
CA PRO A 130 0.57 25.40 -28.91
C PRO A 130 1.02 26.15 -30.17
N ASP A 131 0.61 27.41 -30.28
CA ASP A 131 0.76 28.29 -31.45
C ASP A 131 2.10 28.12 -32.18
N GLN A 132 2.06 27.79 -33.48
CA GLN A 132 3.27 27.77 -34.31
C GLN A 132 3.73 29.21 -34.63
N PRO A 133 5.04 29.45 -34.77
CA PRO A 133 5.56 30.77 -35.14
C PRO A 133 5.16 31.16 -36.56
N THR A 134 4.87 32.44 -36.76
CA THR A 134 4.58 33.05 -38.07
C THR A 134 5.74 33.95 -38.50
N GLU A 135 5.89 34.23 -39.80
CA GLU A 135 6.98 35.08 -40.32
C GLU A 135 7.05 36.50 -39.69
N SER A 136 5.96 36.97 -39.08
CA SER A 136 5.86 38.26 -38.40
C SER A 136 6.12 38.25 -36.88
N CYS A 137 6.22 37.07 -36.24
CA CYS A 137 6.52 36.94 -34.80
C CYS A 137 7.07 35.54 -34.51
N ASP A 138 8.39 35.47 -34.37
CA ASP A 138 9.14 34.25 -34.08
C ASP A 138 8.93 33.73 -32.64
N VAL A 139 9.51 32.57 -32.33
CA VAL A 139 9.39 31.94 -31.00
C VAL A 139 9.87 32.87 -29.87
N PRO A 140 11.02 33.59 -29.97
CA PRO A 140 11.37 34.66 -29.04
C PRO A 140 10.30 35.75 -28.85
N CYS A 141 9.70 36.24 -29.93
CA CYS A 141 8.61 37.21 -29.91
C CYS A 141 7.37 36.67 -29.17
N GLN A 142 6.94 35.45 -29.49
CA GLN A 142 5.80 34.79 -28.82
C GLN A 142 6.07 34.57 -27.32
N VAL A 143 7.25 34.05 -26.96
CA VAL A 143 7.67 33.84 -25.56
C VAL A 143 7.68 35.16 -24.78
N ARG A 144 8.19 36.25 -25.36
CA ARG A 144 8.20 37.56 -24.71
C ARG A 144 6.79 38.13 -24.53
N LYS A 145 5.92 38.00 -25.53
CA LYS A 145 4.50 38.40 -25.45
C LYS A 145 3.73 37.62 -24.36
N HIS A 146 4.04 36.34 -24.18
CA HIS A 146 3.47 35.50 -23.12
C HIS A 146 4.00 35.88 -21.73
N ILE A 147 5.30 36.19 -21.61
CA ILE A 147 5.91 36.69 -20.36
C ILE A 147 5.32 38.03 -19.95
N ASP A 148 5.14 38.98 -20.88
CA ASP A 148 4.55 40.28 -20.59
C ASP A 148 3.07 40.16 -20.15
N THR A 149 2.33 39.24 -20.78
CA THR A 149 0.94 38.91 -20.38
C THR A 149 0.89 38.33 -18.95
N LEU A 150 1.79 37.40 -18.62
CA LEU A 150 1.94 36.86 -17.27
C LEU A 150 2.34 37.92 -16.24
N GLN A 151 3.23 38.86 -16.59
CA GLN A 151 3.60 39.97 -15.70
C GLN A 151 2.44 40.94 -15.46
N GLN A 152 1.61 41.23 -16.47
CA GLN A 152 0.41 42.04 -16.29
C GLN A 152 -0.64 41.33 -15.41
N TYR A 153 -0.82 40.02 -15.57
CA TYR A 153 -1.72 39.23 -14.73
C TYR A 153 -1.24 39.19 -13.28
N ALA A 154 0.06 38.96 -13.05
CA ALA A 154 0.67 39.02 -11.73
C ALA A 154 0.54 40.41 -11.07
N LYS A 155 0.69 41.51 -11.83
CA LYS A 155 0.46 42.88 -11.34
C LYS A 155 -1.00 43.10 -10.94
N LYS A 156 -1.99 42.63 -11.73
CA LYS A 156 -3.41 42.71 -11.37
C LYS A 156 -3.70 41.95 -10.06
N ILE A 157 -3.21 40.71 -9.92
CA ILE A 157 -3.35 39.94 -8.68
C ILE A 157 -2.70 40.66 -7.50
N TRP A 158 -1.49 41.21 -7.67
CA TRP A 158 -0.79 41.94 -6.61
C TRP A 158 -1.56 43.19 -6.15
N ILE A 159 -2.20 43.93 -7.06
CA ILE A 159 -3.06 45.08 -6.71
C ILE A 159 -4.29 44.61 -5.92
N VAL A 160 -4.97 43.55 -6.36
CA VAL A 160 -6.14 42.99 -5.65
C VAL A 160 -5.78 42.47 -4.25
N VAL A 161 -4.64 41.77 -4.12
CA VAL A 161 -4.13 41.28 -2.83
C VAL A 161 -3.73 42.44 -1.93
N LYS A 162 -3.00 43.43 -2.45
CA LYS A 162 -2.60 44.62 -1.69
C LYS A 162 -3.82 45.39 -1.18
N HIS A 163 -4.87 45.54 -1.99
CA HIS A 163 -6.10 46.21 -1.58
C HIS A 163 -6.84 45.43 -0.49
N LYS A 164 -7.03 44.11 -0.65
CA LYS A 164 -7.65 43.24 0.36
C LYS A 164 -6.89 43.15 1.68
N VAL A 165 -5.55 43.28 1.66
CA VAL A 165 -4.71 43.31 2.87
C VAL A 165 -4.78 44.68 3.58
N GLN A 166 -5.05 45.76 2.85
CA GLN A 166 -5.11 47.12 3.40
C GLN A 166 -6.49 47.55 3.93
N THR A 167 -7.57 46.84 3.57
CA THR A 167 -8.94 47.09 4.05
C THR A 167 -9.48 45.94 4.91
N PHE A 168 -8.60 45.23 5.62
CA PHE A 168 -8.97 44.05 6.42
C PHE A 168 -9.59 44.46 7.76
N ASP A 169 -10.86 44.87 7.73
CA ASP A 169 -11.65 45.09 8.94
C ASP A 169 -12.14 43.74 9.50
N LYS A 170 -11.71 43.44 10.72
CA LYS A 170 -11.93 42.16 11.39
C LYS A 170 -13.34 42.03 11.95
N ASP A 171 -13.98 43.15 12.27
CA ASP A 171 -15.26 43.15 13.00
C ASP A 171 -16.44 43.03 12.03
N GLN A 172 -16.34 43.64 10.84
CA GLN A 172 -17.29 43.43 9.75
C GLN A 172 -17.33 41.95 9.31
N PHE A 173 -16.16 41.29 9.20
CA PHE A 173 -16.10 39.87 8.84
C PHE A 173 -16.80 38.97 9.87
N MET A 174 -16.68 39.28 11.16
CA MET A 174 -17.36 38.50 12.21
C MET A 174 -18.88 38.72 12.21
N GLN A 175 -19.35 39.92 11.89
CA GLN A 175 -20.78 40.18 11.66
C GLN A 175 -21.29 39.45 10.42
N ASP A 176 -20.63 39.58 9.27
CA ASP A 176 -21.03 38.92 8.01
C ASP A 176 -21.07 37.39 8.16
N VAL A 177 -20.15 36.81 8.93
CA VAL A 177 -20.15 35.36 9.25
C VAL A 177 -21.31 34.98 10.17
N GLN A 178 -21.63 35.77 11.19
CA GLN A 178 -22.81 35.52 12.04
C GLN A 178 -24.11 35.63 11.23
N ASP A 179 -24.20 36.63 10.36
CA ASP A 179 -25.36 36.88 9.50
C ASP A 179 -25.52 35.78 8.43
N PHE A 180 -24.40 35.26 7.89
CA PHE A 180 -24.36 34.11 6.99
C PHE A 180 -24.87 32.83 7.68
N PHE A 181 -24.39 32.53 8.90
CA PHE A 181 -24.88 31.36 9.64
C PHE A 181 -26.34 31.51 10.12
N ALA A 182 -26.78 32.72 10.48
CA ALA A 182 -28.18 33.01 10.80
C ALA A 182 -29.08 32.81 9.56
N LYS A 183 -28.70 33.35 8.40
CA LYS A 183 -29.42 33.16 7.12
C LYS A 183 -29.41 31.70 6.65
N ILE A 184 -28.37 30.93 6.93
CA ILE A 184 -28.33 29.48 6.67
C ILE A 184 -29.26 28.72 7.61
N ALA A 185 -29.23 28.99 8.92
CA ALA A 185 -30.16 28.37 9.88
C ALA A 185 -31.62 28.67 9.51
N GLN A 186 -31.91 29.91 9.08
CA GLN A 186 -33.24 30.32 8.62
C GLN A 186 -33.62 29.68 7.28
N LYS A 187 -32.68 29.48 6.34
CA LYS A 187 -32.90 28.69 5.11
C LYS A 187 -33.16 27.21 5.39
N ILE A 188 -32.45 26.61 6.35
CA ILE A 188 -32.64 25.20 6.73
C ILE A 188 -34.00 25.01 7.41
N ALA A 189 -34.38 25.90 8.34
CA ALA A 189 -35.70 25.88 8.98
C ALA A 189 -36.87 26.11 7.99
N ASN A 190 -36.66 26.94 6.96
CA ASN A 190 -37.67 27.15 5.91
C ASN A 190 -37.70 25.98 4.91
N ALA A 191 -36.56 25.36 4.58
CA ALA A 191 -36.49 24.16 3.75
C ALA A 191 -37.23 22.97 4.39
N GLN A 192 -37.16 22.83 5.72
CA GLN A 192 -37.91 21.82 6.47
C GLN A 192 -39.44 22.00 6.45
N ARG A 193 -39.99 23.11 5.91
CA ARG A 193 -41.44 23.34 5.78
C ARG A 193 -41.98 23.19 4.35
N GLN A 194 -41.16 22.81 3.37
CA GLN A 194 -41.59 22.69 1.97
C GLN A 194 -41.44 21.30 1.34
N PHE A 195 -41.00 20.28 2.10
CA PHE A 195 -41.01 18.88 1.66
C PHE A 195 -42.33 18.17 2.00
N GLY A 196 -43.38 18.51 1.25
CA GLY A 196 -44.48 17.59 1.01
C GLY A 196 -44.17 16.69 -0.21
N ASN A 197 -44.67 15.45 -0.21
CA ASN A 197 -44.59 14.48 -1.31
C ASN A 197 -43.21 13.89 -1.68
N VAL A 198 -42.48 13.36 -0.69
CA VAL A 198 -41.48 12.28 -0.94
C VAL A 198 -42.15 11.07 -1.61
N ASP A 199 -43.40 10.76 -1.26
CA ASP A 199 -44.21 9.66 -1.82
C ASP A 199 -44.44 9.74 -3.34
N GLN A 200 -44.32 10.92 -3.96
CA GLN A 200 -44.60 11.08 -5.40
C GLN A 200 -43.35 10.80 -6.25
N ILE A 201 -42.16 11.07 -5.71
CA ILE A 201 -40.87 10.72 -6.33
C ILE A 201 -40.63 9.20 -6.22
N VAL A 202 -40.96 8.59 -5.08
CA VAL A 202 -40.93 7.13 -4.89
C VAL A 202 -41.88 6.40 -5.86
N ARG A 203 -42.94 7.06 -6.33
CA ARG A 203 -43.88 6.51 -7.33
C ARG A 203 -43.41 6.67 -8.79
N SER A 204 -42.71 7.75 -9.16
CA SER A 204 -42.24 7.90 -10.55
C SER A 204 -41.09 6.95 -10.90
N VAL A 205 -40.16 6.72 -9.96
CA VAL A 205 -39.06 5.73 -10.13
C VAL A 205 -39.60 4.29 -10.27
N ASN A 206 -40.75 4.00 -9.66
CA ASN A 206 -41.45 2.71 -9.80
C ASN A 206 -42.34 2.60 -11.06
N SER A 207 -42.51 3.67 -11.85
CA SER A 207 -43.23 3.61 -13.13
C SER A 207 -42.33 3.40 -14.35
N GLU A 208 -41.06 3.83 -14.30
CA GLU A 208 -40.09 3.61 -15.40
C GLU A 208 -39.42 2.23 -15.39
N SER A 209 -39.76 1.37 -14.43
CA SER A 209 -39.23 -0.01 -14.31
C SER A 209 -40.13 -1.09 -14.94
N ARG A 210 -41.05 -0.71 -15.85
CA ARG A 210 -41.93 -1.63 -16.61
C ARG A 210 -41.78 -1.52 -18.13
N SER A 211 -40.56 -1.71 -18.62
CA SER A 211 -40.27 -1.98 -20.03
C SER A 211 -39.01 -2.83 -20.15
N LEU A 212 -39.16 -4.16 -20.11
CA LEU A 212 -38.07 -5.11 -20.34
C LEU A 212 -37.91 -5.39 -21.84
N ALA A 213 -37.03 -4.64 -22.50
CA ALA A 213 -36.46 -5.01 -23.78
C ALA A 213 -34.97 -4.61 -23.82
N ASN A 214 -34.10 -5.63 -23.79
CA ASN A 214 -32.64 -5.55 -23.94
C ASN A 214 -31.84 -4.89 -22.79
N LEU A 215 -31.21 -5.72 -21.96
CA LEU A 215 -30.20 -5.31 -20.98
C LEU A 215 -28.80 -5.36 -21.62
N TYR A 216 -28.05 -4.25 -21.60
CA TYR A 216 -26.66 -4.18 -22.06
C TYR A 216 -25.74 -3.72 -20.92
N VAL A 217 -24.71 -4.50 -20.59
CA VAL A 217 -23.59 -4.10 -19.71
C VAL A 217 -22.28 -4.68 -20.28
N ARG A 218 -21.15 -3.96 -20.15
CA ARG A 218 -19.90 -4.27 -20.88
C ARG A 218 -18.62 -4.03 -20.07
N LEU A 219 -17.59 -4.81 -20.45
CA LEU A 219 -16.12 -4.69 -20.24
C LEU A 219 -15.54 -5.62 -19.16
N VAL A 220 -14.29 -6.15 -19.23
CA VAL A 220 -13.44 -6.57 -20.39
C VAL A 220 -12.55 -7.75 -19.94
N GLY A 221 -12.27 -8.71 -20.84
CA GLY A 221 -11.37 -9.85 -20.60
C GLY A 221 -11.65 -10.98 -21.62
N TYR A 222 -10.63 -11.64 -22.16
CA TYR A 222 -10.68 -12.47 -23.41
C TYR A 222 -12.06 -13.02 -23.81
N THR A 223 -12.60 -12.47 -24.89
CA THR A 223 -13.86 -12.96 -25.47
C THR A 223 -13.54 -13.96 -26.58
N ARG A 224 -13.94 -15.23 -26.43
CA ARG A 224 -14.07 -16.12 -27.59
C ARG A 224 -15.47 -15.93 -28.14
N LEU A 225 -15.56 -15.26 -29.28
CA LEU A 225 -16.80 -15.11 -30.05
C LEU A 225 -16.87 -16.29 -31.01
N LEU A 226 -17.75 -17.24 -30.73
CA LEU A 226 -18.06 -18.35 -31.63
C LEU A 226 -19.31 -17.98 -32.41
N ILE A 227 -19.11 -17.56 -33.65
CA ILE A 227 -20.18 -17.36 -34.63
C ILE A 227 -20.40 -18.70 -35.31
N THR A 228 -21.63 -19.21 -35.22
CA THR A 228 -22.12 -20.40 -35.93
C THR A 228 -23.38 -20.01 -36.68
N GLU A 229 -23.87 -20.87 -37.57
CA GLU A 229 -25.09 -20.62 -38.37
C GLU A 229 -26.37 -20.46 -37.53
N SER A 230 -26.34 -20.69 -36.21
CA SER A 230 -27.53 -20.65 -35.35
C SER A 230 -27.32 -19.98 -34.00
N TRP A 231 -26.14 -19.40 -33.77
CA TRP A 231 -25.81 -18.73 -32.51
C TRP A 231 -24.69 -17.70 -32.67
N VAL A 232 -24.83 -16.58 -31.97
CA VAL A 232 -23.69 -15.77 -31.52
C VAL A 232 -23.40 -16.15 -30.06
N ILE A 233 -22.43 -17.04 -29.85
CA ILE A 233 -22.02 -17.47 -28.51
C ILE A 233 -20.86 -16.60 -28.05
N LYS A 234 -21.09 -15.81 -27.01
CA LYS A 234 -20.07 -14.99 -26.37
C LYS A 234 -19.63 -15.68 -25.08
N VAL A 235 -18.48 -16.35 -25.13
CA VAL A 235 -17.89 -17.03 -23.98
C VAL A 235 -16.95 -16.09 -23.24
N SER A 236 -17.14 -15.96 -21.92
CA SER A 236 -16.19 -15.37 -20.97
C SER A 236 -15.88 -16.37 -19.84
N ASN A 237 -14.95 -16.03 -18.95
CA ASN A 237 -14.56 -16.88 -17.81
C ASN A 237 -15.67 -17.10 -16.75
N TYR A 238 -16.75 -16.32 -16.80
CA TYR A 238 -17.78 -16.22 -15.74
C TYR A 238 -19.21 -16.32 -16.24
N THR A 239 -19.44 -15.95 -17.48
CA THR A 239 -20.75 -15.91 -18.13
C THR A 239 -20.62 -16.42 -19.55
N VAL A 240 -21.55 -17.32 -19.92
CA VAL A 240 -21.76 -17.72 -21.31
C VAL A 240 -23.03 -17.02 -21.77
N THR A 241 -22.89 -16.01 -22.62
CA THR A 241 -24.04 -15.30 -23.19
C THR A 241 -24.44 -15.98 -24.48
N PHE A 242 -25.63 -16.57 -24.48
CA PHE A 242 -26.28 -17.13 -25.65
C PHE A 242 -27.27 -16.11 -26.20
N ILE A 243 -27.05 -15.64 -27.43
CA ILE A 243 -28.02 -14.79 -28.14
C ILE A 243 -28.78 -15.71 -29.11
N PRO A 244 -30.03 -16.09 -28.80
CA PRO A 244 -30.79 -17.03 -29.63
C PRO A 244 -31.28 -16.35 -30.92
N THR A 245 -31.03 -16.96 -32.06
CA THR A 245 -31.78 -16.73 -33.29
C THR A 245 -32.91 -17.75 -33.39
N SER A 246 -34.14 -17.31 -33.08
CA SER A 246 -35.50 -17.91 -33.26
C SER A 246 -35.80 -19.40 -33.01
N ASN A 247 -34.82 -20.32 -33.01
CA ASN A 247 -35.02 -21.76 -33.26
C ASN A 247 -34.46 -22.65 -32.12
N VAL A 248 -34.50 -22.16 -30.88
CA VAL A 248 -33.99 -22.85 -29.69
C VAL A 248 -35.00 -22.76 -28.55
N GLU A 249 -35.27 -23.89 -27.90
CA GLU A 249 -36.15 -24.01 -26.75
C GLU A 249 -35.32 -24.09 -25.46
N VAL A 250 -35.74 -23.33 -24.43
CA VAL A 250 -35.10 -23.30 -23.11
C VAL A 250 -36.13 -23.69 -22.07
N GLN A 251 -35.86 -24.74 -21.29
CA GLN A 251 -36.82 -25.29 -20.34
C GLN A 251 -36.14 -25.59 -19.00
N ALA A 252 -36.68 -25.04 -17.90
CA ALA A 252 -36.34 -25.53 -16.57
C ALA A 252 -37.02 -26.90 -16.39
N ILE A 253 -36.23 -27.98 -16.28
CA ILE A 253 -36.76 -29.36 -16.21
C ILE A 253 -37.11 -29.72 -14.78
N GLU A 254 -36.25 -29.33 -13.85
CA GLU A 254 -36.20 -29.91 -12.52
C GLU A 254 -35.64 -28.88 -11.54
N ALA A 255 -36.29 -28.74 -10.38
CA ALA A 255 -35.77 -28.02 -9.24
C ALA A 255 -35.80 -28.95 -8.02
N HIS A 256 -34.66 -29.13 -7.36
CA HIS A 256 -34.54 -30.09 -6.27
C HIS A 256 -33.67 -29.56 -5.12
N MET A 257 -34.00 -30.03 -3.92
CA MET A 257 -33.28 -29.70 -2.68
C MET A 257 -32.14 -30.72 -2.49
N ALA A 258 -30.89 -30.24 -2.41
CA ALA A 258 -29.73 -31.08 -2.10
C ALA A 258 -29.26 -30.80 -0.65
N PRO A 259 -29.00 -31.84 0.17
CA PRO A 259 -28.48 -31.65 1.52
C PRO A 259 -27.06 -31.07 1.49
N CYS A 260 -26.81 -30.06 2.31
CA CYS A 260 -25.46 -29.54 2.54
C CYS A 260 -24.65 -30.52 3.43
N PRO A 261 -23.30 -30.57 3.34
CA PRO A 261 -22.49 -31.38 4.26
C PRO A 261 -22.76 -31.06 5.74
N PRO A 262 -22.55 -32.03 6.66
CA PRO A 262 -23.24 -32.09 7.96
C PRO A 262 -22.85 -31.01 9.00
N LEU A 263 -22.02 -30.03 8.65
CA LEU A 263 -21.65 -28.91 9.53
C LEU A 263 -22.74 -27.84 9.63
N HIS A 264 -23.58 -27.68 8.61
CA HIS A 264 -24.61 -26.63 8.56
C HIS A 264 -25.93 -27.24 8.07
N GLY A 265 -26.83 -27.52 9.02
CA GLY A 265 -28.12 -28.14 8.75
C GLY A 265 -28.99 -27.29 7.83
N GLY A 266 -29.17 -27.75 6.59
CA GLY A 266 -29.98 -27.08 5.59
C GLY A 266 -29.88 -27.79 4.24
N ALA A 267 -30.92 -27.68 3.43
CA ALA A 267 -30.90 -28.14 2.04
C ALA A 267 -30.91 -26.91 1.12
N VAL A 268 -30.09 -26.95 0.06
CA VAL A 268 -29.96 -25.88 -0.92
C VAL A 268 -30.72 -26.25 -2.19
N GLN A 269 -31.49 -25.30 -2.74
CA GLN A 269 -32.26 -25.54 -3.95
C GLN A 269 -31.40 -25.32 -5.21
N PHE A 270 -31.40 -26.31 -6.09
CA PHE A 270 -30.79 -26.23 -7.41
C PHE A 270 -31.86 -26.31 -8.49
N VAL A 271 -31.63 -25.61 -9.61
CA VAL A 271 -32.47 -25.67 -10.82
C VAL A 271 -31.62 -26.19 -11.98
N ASN A 272 -32.11 -27.22 -12.65
CA ASN A 272 -31.54 -27.77 -13.87
C ASN A 272 -32.25 -27.16 -15.08
N VAL A 273 -31.50 -26.40 -15.89
CA VAL A 273 -32.01 -25.73 -17.10
C VAL A 273 -31.51 -26.47 -18.34
N LEU A 274 -32.42 -26.84 -19.22
CA LEU A 274 -32.19 -27.51 -20.49
C LEU A 274 -32.14 -26.49 -21.63
N PHE A 275 -31.22 -26.74 -22.56
CA PHE A 275 -31.11 -26.01 -23.81
C PHE A 275 -31.25 -27.01 -24.95
N LYS A 276 -32.29 -26.85 -25.78
CA LYS A 276 -32.60 -27.72 -26.93
C LYS A 276 -32.56 -26.92 -28.23
N SER A 277 -31.63 -27.24 -29.12
CA SER A 277 -31.58 -26.63 -30.45
C SER A 277 -32.21 -27.55 -31.50
N ASN A 278 -33.34 -27.13 -32.05
CA ASN A 278 -34.08 -27.87 -33.08
C ASN A 278 -33.33 -27.93 -34.43
N LEU A 279 -32.32 -27.09 -34.62
CA LEU A 279 -31.54 -26.96 -35.85
C LEU A 279 -30.35 -27.93 -35.90
N HIS A 280 -29.71 -28.18 -34.76
CA HIS A 280 -28.52 -29.05 -34.65
C HIS A 280 -28.75 -30.33 -33.86
N ASN A 281 -29.96 -30.52 -33.32
CA ASN A 281 -30.35 -31.69 -32.50
C ASN A 281 -29.43 -31.91 -31.28
N ILE A 282 -28.99 -30.81 -30.67
CA ILE A 282 -28.11 -30.79 -29.48
C ILE A 282 -28.94 -30.42 -28.26
N GLU A 283 -28.76 -31.20 -27.19
CA GLU A 283 -29.38 -31.03 -25.88
C GLU A 283 -28.28 -31.02 -24.79
N PHE A 284 -28.27 -30.02 -23.92
CA PHE A 284 -27.40 -29.98 -22.75
C PHE A 284 -28.07 -29.29 -21.56
N SER A 285 -27.67 -29.69 -20.35
CA SER A 285 -28.21 -29.16 -19.10
C SER A 285 -27.17 -28.36 -18.31
N VAL A 286 -27.61 -27.28 -17.67
CA VAL A 286 -26.81 -26.46 -16.77
C VAL A 286 -27.49 -26.43 -15.40
N ARG A 287 -26.73 -26.73 -14.35
CA ARG A 287 -27.21 -26.70 -12.96
C ARG A 287 -26.86 -25.38 -12.31
N VAL A 288 -27.88 -24.65 -11.88
CA VAL A 288 -27.78 -23.30 -11.30
C VAL A 288 -28.28 -23.32 -9.87
N ASN A 289 -27.58 -22.66 -8.94
CA ASN A 289 -28.11 -22.40 -7.60
C ASN A 289 -29.15 -21.26 -7.71
N SER A 290 -30.37 -21.49 -7.23
CA SER A 290 -31.49 -20.54 -7.42
C SER A 290 -31.24 -19.15 -6.83
N VAL A 291 -30.34 -19.05 -5.85
CA VAL A 291 -29.98 -17.81 -5.16
C VAL A 291 -29.28 -16.79 -6.08
N LEU A 292 -28.53 -17.23 -7.10
CA LEU A 292 -27.68 -16.37 -7.94
C LEU A 292 -28.43 -15.41 -8.90
N LEU A 293 -29.74 -15.59 -9.13
CA LEU A 293 -30.50 -14.84 -10.14
C LEU A 293 -31.16 -13.56 -9.64
N THR A 294 -31.49 -13.48 -8.34
CA THR A 294 -31.98 -12.25 -7.67
C THR A 294 -30.88 -11.53 -6.88
N ASP A 295 -29.80 -12.23 -6.54
CA ASP A 295 -28.80 -11.80 -5.55
C ASP A 295 -28.01 -10.53 -5.90
N ILE A 296 -27.74 -10.23 -7.18
CA ILE A 296 -26.73 -9.21 -7.55
C ILE A 296 -27.08 -7.80 -7.02
N ARG A 297 -28.37 -7.50 -6.82
CA ARG A 297 -28.84 -6.24 -6.23
C ARG A 297 -29.02 -6.29 -4.70
N GLU A 298 -29.20 -7.47 -4.11
CA GLU A 298 -29.37 -7.66 -2.66
C GLU A 298 -28.06 -7.97 -1.92
N ARG A 299 -27.01 -8.43 -2.62
CA ARG A 299 -25.73 -8.87 -2.04
C ARG A 299 -24.97 -7.79 -1.28
N ILE A 300 -25.04 -6.55 -1.74
CA ILE A 300 -24.39 -5.41 -1.07
C ILE A 300 -25.15 -5.03 0.22
N ASP A 301 -26.46 -5.22 0.24
CA ASP A 301 -27.29 -4.89 1.40
C ASP A 301 -27.19 -5.97 2.50
N ARG A 302 -27.37 -7.26 2.21
CA ARG A 302 -27.63 -8.28 3.26
C ARG A 302 -26.64 -8.28 4.44
N PRO A 303 -25.30 -8.27 4.28
CA PRO A 303 -24.37 -8.28 5.42
C PRO A 303 -24.41 -6.97 6.22
N ILE A 304 -24.54 -5.83 5.54
CA ILE A 304 -24.64 -4.50 6.15
C ILE A 304 -25.98 -4.37 6.89
N GLN A 305 -27.09 -4.73 6.27
CA GLN A 305 -28.42 -4.72 6.88
C GLN A 305 -28.51 -5.71 8.06
N ALA A 306 -27.89 -6.89 7.98
CA ALA A 306 -27.80 -7.81 9.11
C ALA A 306 -26.99 -7.22 10.28
N ALA A 307 -25.87 -6.56 10.01
CA ALA A 307 -25.09 -5.86 11.04
C ALA A 307 -25.85 -4.66 11.63
N ILE A 308 -26.60 -3.91 10.81
CA ILE A 308 -27.46 -2.82 11.25
C ILE A 308 -28.58 -3.34 12.18
N ILE A 309 -29.24 -4.43 11.81
CA ILE A 309 -30.28 -5.08 12.64
C ILE A 309 -29.67 -5.56 13.95
N GLN A 310 -28.58 -6.32 13.91
CA GLN A 310 -27.89 -6.83 15.10
C GLN A 310 -27.48 -5.68 16.04
N VAL A 311 -26.88 -4.62 15.52
CA VAL A 311 -26.45 -3.48 16.34
C VAL A 311 -27.64 -2.67 16.86
N SER A 312 -28.72 -2.51 16.08
CA SER A 312 -29.97 -1.90 16.54
C SER A 312 -30.57 -2.69 17.71
N ASP A 313 -30.62 -4.01 17.62
CA ASP A 313 -31.10 -4.91 18.68
C ASP A 313 -30.20 -4.87 19.93
N GLU A 314 -28.87 -4.95 19.75
CA GLU A 314 -27.89 -4.93 20.85
C GLU A 314 -27.81 -3.58 21.57
N THR A 315 -27.94 -2.46 20.85
CA THR A 315 -27.80 -1.11 21.42
C THR A 315 -29.14 -0.46 21.81
N GLN A 316 -30.27 -1.05 21.39
CA GLN A 316 -31.61 -0.47 21.53
C GLN A 316 -31.77 0.89 20.82
N CYS A 317 -30.89 1.21 19.87
CA CYS A 317 -31.03 2.36 18.97
C CYS A 317 -31.96 2.03 17.81
N SER A 318 -32.59 3.05 17.22
CA SER A 318 -33.39 2.87 16.01
C SER A 318 -32.52 2.52 14.80
N ARG A 319 -33.09 1.77 13.85
CA ARG A 319 -32.42 1.43 12.59
C ARG A 319 -31.89 2.66 11.85
N GLU A 320 -32.65 3.76 11.85
CA GLU A 320 -32.31 5.02 11.20
C GLU A 320 -31.05 5.67 11.80
N GLU A 321 -30.88 5.60 13.13
CA GLU A 321 -29.67 6.06 13.82
C GLU A 321 -28.45 5.19 13.48
N VAL A 322 -28.64 3.87 13.37
CA VAL A 322 -27.55 2.94 13.00
C VAL A 322 -27.17 3.08 11.52
N GLU A 323 -28.14 3.34 10.62
CA GLU A 323 -27.89 3.69 9.21
C GLU A 323 -27.15 5.04 9.06
N ALA A 324 -27.47 6.03 9.91
CA ALA A 324 -26.72 7.28 9.96
C ALA A 324 -25.27 7.07 10.44
N GLN A 325 -25.04 6.22 11.45
CA GLN A 325 -23.71 5.83 11.90
C GLN A 325 -22.93 5.09 10.79
N ALA A 326 -23.58 4.16 10.08
CA ALA A 326 -22.98 3.45 8.95
C ALA A 326 -22.53 4.41 7.84
N ARG A 327 -23.32 5.44 7.54
CA ARG A 327 -22.97 6.50 6.59
C ARG A 327 -21.74 7.30 7.04
N ASP A 328 -21.66 7.69 8.31
CA ASP A 328 -20.50 8.41 8.85
C ASP A 328 -19.21 7.56 8.81
N VAL A 329 -19.31 6.27 9.14
CA VAL A 329 -18.21 5.30 9.00
C VAL A 329 -17.74 5.21 7.55
N LEU A 330 -18.65 5.08 6.58
CA LEU A 330 -18.31 5.02 5.16
C LEU A 330 -17.68 6.33 4.67
N LEU A 331 -18.22 7.50 5.00
CA LEU A 331 -17.64 8.80 4.63
C LEU A 331 -16.26 9.01 5.25
N THR A 332 -16.05 8.55 6.48
CA THR A 332 -14.76 8.59 7.18
C THR A 332 -13.74 7.67 6.51
N MET A 333 -14.15 6.48 6.05
CA MET A 333 -13.28 5.45 5.47
C MET A 333 -12.97 5.65 3.98
N ALA A 334 -13.98 5.88 3.15
CA ALA A 334 -13.93 5.76 1.70
C ALA A 334 -13.06 6.82 1.00
N HIS A 335 -12.43 6.47 -0.11
CA HIS A 335 -11.66 7.42 -0.90
C HIS A 335 -12.57 8.36 -1.73
N SER A 336 -12.09 9.57 -2.02
CA SER A 336 -12.77 10.61 -2.81
C SER A 336 -12.02 10.85 -4.13
N PHE A 337 -11.66 9.76 -4.80
CA PHE A 337 -10.73 9.73 -5.92
C PHE A 337 -11.08 10.75 -7.03
N SER A 338 -10.14 11.62 -7.36
CA SER A 338 -10.32 12.66 -8.38
C SER A 338 -9.05 12.85 -9.21
N MET A 339 -9.16 12.66 -10.53
CA MET A 339 -8.04 12.88 -11.46
C MET A 339 -7.57 14.34 -11.51
N ALA A 340 -8.45 15.29 -11.18
CA ALA A 340 -8.10 16.71 -11.04
C ALA A 340 -7.15 16.97 -9.85
N ALA A 341 -7.24 16.16 -8.79
CA ALA A 341 -6.30 16.19 -7.66
C ALA A 341 -5.03 15.36 -7.94
N VAL A 342 -5.17 14.16 -8.53
CA VAL A 342 -4.05 13.25 -8.82
C VAL A 342 -2.99 13.90 -9.69
N ARG A 343 -3.36 14.56 -10.79
CA ARG A 343 -2.40 15.18 -11.74
C ARG A 343 -1.44 16.19 -11.08
N PRO A 344 -1.91 17.24 -10.36
CA PRO A 344 -1.01 18.21 -9.73
C PRO A 344 -0.26 17.65 -8.53
N ILE A 345 -0.87 16.76 -7.74
CA ILE A 345 -0.17 16.09 -6.63
C ILE A 345 0.96 15.22 -7.18
N GLY A 346 0.68 14.39 -8.20
CA GLY A 346 1.66 13.57 -8.88
C GLY A 346 2.83 14.38 -9.46
N TYR A 347 2.54 15.50 -10.14
CA TYR A 347 3.58 16.43 -10.61
C TYR A 347 4.48 16.95 -9.48
N ALA A 348 3.90 17.32 -8.34
CA ALA A 348 4.65 17.78 -7.17
C ALA A 348 5.53 16.65 -6.59
N VAL A 349 5.00 15.43 -6.45
CA VAL A 349 5.77 14.27 -5.97
C VAL A 349 6.91 13.94 -6.94
N VAL A 350 6.69 13.94 -8.26
CA VAL A 350 7.77 13.73 -9.26
C VAL A 350 8.89 14.77 -9.11
N LYS A 351 8.56 16.04 -8.86
CA LYS A 351 9.58 17.08 -8.61
C LYS A 351 10.35 16.83 -7.30
N VAL A 352 9.67 16.38 -6.24
CA VAL A 352 10.31 16.01 -4.97
C VAL A 352 11.26 14.81 -5.16
N ILE A 353 10.79 13.73 -5.79
CA ILE A 353 11.60 12.52 -6.04
C ILE A 353 12.84 12.84 -6.89
N LYS A 354 12.69 13.60 -8.00
CA LYS A 354 13.81 14.03 -8.85
C LYS A 354 14.80 14.98 -8.16
N THR A 355 14.42 15.60 -7.05
CA THR A 355 15.31 16.45 -6.24
C THR A 355 16.11 15.59 -5.26
N LEU A 356 15.40 14.74 -4.50
CA LEU A 356 15.94 13.94 -3.40
C LEU A 356 16.81 12.76 -3.86
N PHE A 357 16.35 12.05 -4.89
CA PHE A 357 16.97 10.81 -5.36
C PHE A 357 17.71 11.03 -6.69
N ASP A 358 18.69 10.18 -6.95
CA ASP A 358 19.51 10.24 -8.16
C ASP A 358 18.86 9.46 -9.31
N SER A 359 18.20 8.33 -9.01
CA SER A 359 17.48 7.49 -9.98
C SER A 359 16.49 6.54 -9.30
N VAL A 360 15.47 6.11 -10.05
CA VAL A 360 14.56 5.02 -9.67
C VAL A 360 14.72 3.90 -10.69
N PHE A 361 15.19 2.74 -10.25
CA PHE A 361 15.38 1.55 -11.06
C PHE A 361 14.18 0.61 -10.91
N VAL A 362 13.65 0.14 -12.04
CA VAL A 362 12.47 -0.74 -12.09
C VAL A 362 12.74 -1.90 -13.05
N ASN A 363 12.34 -3.11 -12.67
CA ASN A 363 12.40 -4.27 -13.56
C ASN A 363 11.23 -4.26 -14.57
N MET A 364 11.45 -3.53 -15.66
CA MET A 364 10.42 -3.21 -16.67
C MET A 364 9.75 -4.43 -17.32
N LYS A 365 10.40 -5.61 -17.31
CA LYS A 365 9.85 -6.85 -17.89
C LYS A 365 8.69 -7.38 -17.05
N GLU A 366 8.89 -7.53 -15.74
CA GLU A 366 7.86 -8.02 -14.82
C GLU A 366 6.75 -6.97 -14.65
N LEU A 367 7.09 -5.67 -14.68
CA LEU A 367 6.10 -4.59 -14.73
C LEU A 367 5.20 -4.65 -15.98
N ALA A 368 5.74 -5.04 -17.14
CA ALA A 368 4.94 -5.26 -18.35
C ALA A 368 4.01 -6.47 -18.25
N GLU A 369 4.41 -7.52 -17.51
CA GLU A 369 3.54 -8.65 -17.16
C GLU A 369 2.38 -8.17 -16.26
N VAL A 370 2.69 -7.44 -15.19
CA VAL A 370 1.69 -6.82 -14.29
C VAL A 370 0.68 -5.96 -15.06
N ARG A 371 1.13 -5.09 -15.98
CA ARG A 371 0.23 -4.28 -16.84
C ARG A 371 -0.76 -5.15 -17.64
N ASN A 372 -0.35 -6.35 -18.08
CA ASN A 372 -1.21 -7.25 -18.82
C ASN A 372 -2.16 -8.05 -17.93
N THR A 373 -1.80 -8.28 -16.67
CA THR A 373 -2.64 -8.92 -15.65
C THR A 373 -3.77 -8.02 -15.17
N VAL A 374 -3.48 -6.73 -14.89
CA VAL A 374 -4.49 -5.73 -14.46
C VAL A 374 -5.66 -5.60 -15.45
N LYS A 375 -5.46 -5.96 -16.72
CA LYS A 375 -6.50 -5.94 -17.78
C LYS A 375 -7.43 -7.16 -17.79
N LYS A 376 -7.21 -8.15 -16.92
CA LYS A 376 -7.87 -9.47 -16.97
C LYS A 376 -8.52 -9.86 -15.65
N ASP A 377 -7.78 -9.68 -14.56
CA ASP A 377 -8.14 -10.20 -13.24
C ASP A 377 -7.86 -9.10 -12.17
N PRO A 378 -8.62 -9.07 -11.06
CA PRO A 378 -8.38 -8.13 -9.97
C PRO A 378 -6.96 -8.25 -9.42
N VAL A 379 -6.24 -7.13 -9.35
CA VAL A 379 -4.84 -7.10 -8.87
C VAL A 379 -4.74 -6.48 -7.49
N VAL A 380 -3.93 -7.11 -6.64
CA VAL A 380 -3.57 -6.57 -5.32
C VAL A 380 -2.07 -6.44 -5.22
N PHE A 381 -1.59 -5.19 -5.16
CA PHE A 381 -0.21 -4.90 -4.85
C PHE A 381 0.05 -5.11 -3.36
N MET A 382 1.06 -5.92 -3.05
CA MET A 382 1.57 -6.12 -1.71
C MET A 382 3.03 -5.64 -1.67
N PRO A 383 3.27 -4.32 -1.48
CA PRO A 383 4.61 -3.78 -1.31
C PRO A 383 5.21 -4.06 0.08
N THR A 384 6.55 -4.07 0.17
CA THR A 384 7.32 -3.87 1.42
C THR A 384 7.13 -2.46 1.94
N HIS A 385 7.13 -2.25 3.27
CA HIS A 385 6.97 -0.92 3.86
C HIS A 385 8.23 -0.45 4.62
N ASN A 386 8.95 0.53 4.07
CA ASN A 386 10.17 1.11 4.64
C ASN A 386 10.08 2.65 4.82
N SER A 387 9.31 3.38 4.01
CA SER A 387 9.24 4.85 4.03
C SER A 387 7.83 5.39 3.75
N TYR A 388 7.56 6.65 4.11
CA TYR A 388 6.36 7.37 3.70
C TYR A 388 6.26 7.58 2.18
N VAL A 389 7.34 7.40 1.40
CA VAL A 389 7.30 7.54 -0.05
C VAL A 389 6.87 6.26 -0.80
N ASP A 390 6.77 5.11 -0.13
CA ASP A 390 6.52 3.81 -0.78
C ASP A 390 5.25 3.81 -1.65
N PHE A 391 4.10 4.12 -1.04
CA PHE A 391 2.80 4.14 -1.73
C PHE A 391 2.69 5.24 -2.79
N LEU A 392 3.43 6.34 -2.59
CA LEU A 392 3.53 7.42 -3.58
C LEU A 392 4.33 6.96 -4.82
N LEU A 393 5.41 6.23 -4.62
CA LEU A 393 6.24 5.69 -5.71
C LEU A 393 5.49 4.64 -6.53
N LEU A 394 4.78 3.72 -5.87
CA LEU A 394 3.96 2.74 -6.58
C LEU A 394 2.81 3.42 -7.35
N SER A 395 2.10 4.37 -6.74
CA SER A 395 1.06 5.15 -7.42
C SER A 395 1.58 5.95 -8.61
N LEU A 396 2.75 6.60 -8.47
CA LEU A 396 3.41 7.32 -9.56
C LEU A 396 3.80 6.39 -10.71
N LEU A 397 4.37 5.22 -10.39
CA LEU A 397 4.77 4.25 -11.40
C LEU A 397 3.55 3.64 -12.12
N CYS A 398 2.46 3.37 -11.40
CA CYS A 398 1.20 2.96 -12.02
C CYS A 398 0.71 4.02 -13.02
N PHE A 399 0.67 5.31 -12.60
CA PHE A 399 0.28 6.42 -13.48
C PHE A 399 1.16 6.51 -14.74
N ASP A 400 2.48 6.54 -14.56
CA ASP A 400 3.47 6.59 -15.66
C ASP A 400 3.33 5.40 -16.63
N GLN A 401 3.00 4.23 -16.09
CA GLN A 401 2.89 2.98 -16.83
C GLN A 401 1.47 2.67 -17.32
N ASN A 402 0.53 3.62 -17.29
CA ASN A 402 -0.87 3.44 -17.72
C ASN A 402 -1.56 2.24 -17.02
N ILE A 403 -1.30 2.08 -15.73
CA ILE A 403 -1.98 1.19 -14.80
C ILE A 403 -2.86 2.07 -13.91
N THR A 404 -4.12 1.69 -13.69
CA THR A 404 -5.02 2.43 -12.80
C THR A 404 -4.41 2.58 -11.40
N LEU A 405 -4.49 3.77 -10.81
CA LEU A 405 -3.97 4.02 -9.47
C LEU A 405 -4.67 3.10 -8.45
N PRO A 406 -3.92 2.51 -7.49
CA PRO A 406 -4.52 1.60 -6.53
C PRO A 406 -5.42 2.32 -5.52
N ALA A 407 -6.39 1.58 -4.97
CA ALA A 407 -7.01 1.91 -3.69
C ALA A 407 -5.99 1.64 -2.58
N ILE A 408 -5.52 2.66 -1.87
CA ILE A 408 -4.42 2.53 -0.89
C ILE A 408 -4.99 2.34 0.51
N ALA A 409 -4.68 1.21 1.15
CA ALA A 409 -5.02 0.94 2.53
C ALA A 409 -4.17 1.79 3.50
N ALA A 410 -4.70 2.92 3.97
CA ALA A 410 -4.02 3.86 4.85
C ALA A 410 -4.48 3.76 6.31
N GLY A 411 -3.59 3.99 7.27
CA GLY A 411 -3.96 4.07 8.69
C GLY A 411 -4.69 5.38 9.02
N ALA A 412 -5.74 5.33 9.84
CA ALA A 412 -6.54 6.51 10.21
C ALA A 412 -5.74 7.66 10.86
N ASP A 413 -4.52 7.42 11.36
CA ASP A 413 -3.64 8.48 11.89
C ASP A 413 -3.33 9.59 10.87
N PHE A 414 -3.25 9.26 9.59
CA PHE A 414 -3.00 10.24 8.52
C PHE A 414 -4.11 11.32 8.45
N MET A 415 -5.33 10.99 8.88
CA MET A 415 -6.46 11.95 8.95
C MET A 415 -6.23 13.08 9.97
N GLN A 416 -5.32 12.92 10.93
CA GLN A 416 -5.00 13.96 11.92
C GLN A 416 -4.45 15.26 11.27
N THR A 417 -3.95 15.17 10.04
CA THR A 417 -3.53 16.32 9.24
C THR A 417 -4.51 16.56 8.08
N LYS A 418 -5.61 17.28 8.34
CA LYS A 418 -6.76 17.47 7.42
C LYS A 418 -6.38 17.68 5.94
N LEU A 419 -5.37 18.53 5.66
CA LEU A 419 -4.91 18.81 4.29
C LEU A 419 -4.25 17.58 3.62
N MET A 420 -3.36 16.88 4.32
CA MET A 420 -2.68 15.70 3.77
C MET A 420 -3.63 14.51 3.68
N GLY A 421 -4.47 14.31 4.71
CA GLY A 421 -5.52 13.30 4.71
C GLY A 421 -6.46 13.44 3.52
N GLU A 422 -6.95 14.65 3.23
CA GLU A 422 -7.82 14.90 2.07
C GLU A 422 -7.07 14.76 0.73
N ALA A 423 -5.82 15.22 0.63
CA ALA A 423 -5.01 15.02 -0.57
C ALA A 423 -4.79 13.53 -0.88
N LEU A 424 -4.51 12.72 0.14
CA LEU A 424 -4.39 11.26 0.01
C LEU A 424 -5.75 10.62 -0.34
N ARG A 425 -6.84 11.05 0.30
CA ARG A 425 -8.21 10.58 0.01
C ARG A 425 -8.58 10.79 -1.46
N ARG A 426 -8.26 11.98 -2.01
CA ARG A 426 -8.47 12.31 -3.43
C ARG A 426 -7.53 11.58 -4.40
N CYS A 427 -6.41 11.05 -3.91
CA CYS A 427 -5.52 10.18 -4.68
C CYS A 427 -5.87 8.69 -4.60
N GLY A 428 -6.91 8.29 -3.86
CA GLY A 428 -7.35 6.90 -3.75
C GLY A 428 -7.06 6.21 -2.43
N ALA A 429 -6.56 6.91 -1.40
CA ALA A 429 -6.37 6.32 -0.07
C ALA A 429 -7.70 6.20 0.69
N PHE A 430 -7.93 5.02 1.27
CA PHE A 430 -9.05 4.74 2.18
C PHE A 430 -8.51 4.44 3.59
N PHE A 431 -9.22 4.89 4.63
CA PHE A 431 -8.68 4.95 6.00
C PHE A 431 -9.21 3.86 6.92
N ILE A 432 -8.28 3.08 7.46
CA ILE A 432 -8.52 1.91 8.30
C ILE A 432 -8.17 2.21 9.76
N ARG A 433 -9.04 1.84 10.70
CA ARG A 433 -8.77 1.92 12.15
C ARG A 433 -7.67 0.92 12.54
N ARG A 434 -6.79 1.26 13.51
CA ARG A 434 -5.74 0.33 13.98
C ARG A 434 -6.28 -0.87 14.78
N SER A 435 -7.50 -0.77 15.31
CA SER A 435 -8.19 -1.81 16.04
C SER A 435 -9.68 -1.71 15.75
N PHE A 436 -10.32 -2.86 15.53
CA PHE A 436 -11.76 -2.96 15.27
C PHE A 436 -12.55 -3.36 16.53
N GLY A 437 -11.87 -3.86 17.57
CA GLY A 437 -12.53 -4.27 18.81
C GLY A 437 -13.59 -5.35 18.59
N GLN A 438 -14.83 -5.04 19.00
CA GLN A 438 -16.04 -5.83 18.74
C GLN A 438 -17.05 -5.05 17.88
N ASP A 439 -16.59 -4.03 17.13
CA ASP A 439 -17.43 -3.19 16.27
C ASP A 439 -17.84 -3.95 15.00
N ALA A 440 -18.92 -4.73 15.12
CA ALA A 440 -19.45 -5.57 14.05
C ALA A 440 -19.92 -4.75 12.84
N LEU A 441 -20.50 -3.57 13.07
CA LEU A 441 -20.93 -2.65 12.01
C LEU A 441 -19.73 -2.15 11.19
N TYR A 442 -18.67 -1.67 11.87
CA TYR A 442 -17.45 -1.26 11.17
C TYR A 442 -16.81 -2.41 10.40
N TRP A 443 -16.78 -3.62 10.97
CA TRP A 443 -16.20 -4.78 10.30
C TRP A 443 -16.97 -5.17 9.04
N ALA A 444 -18.31 -5.18 9.07
CA ALA A 444 -19.14 -5.45 7.91
C ALA A 444 -18.93 -4.39 6.81
N LEU A 445 -19.02 -3.10 7.16
CA LEU A 445 -18.84 -1.99 6.23
C LEU A 445 -17.44 -1.97 5.59
N PHE A 446 -16.40 -2.23 6.40
CA PHE A 446 -15.02 -2.34 5.94
C PHE A 446 -14.82 -3.50 4.96
N THR A 447 -15.39 -4.67 5.29
CA THR A 447 -15.30 -5.88 4.47
C THR A 447 -15.94 -5.64 3.11
N GLU A 448 -17.20 -5.20 3.07
CA GLU A 448 -17.91 -4.93 1.82
C GLU A 448 -17.24 -3.82 0.99
N TYR A 449 -16.78 -2.73 1.62
CA TYR A 449 -16.07 -1.64 0.91
C TYR A 449 -14.80 -2.16 0.23
N VAL A 450 -13.97 -2.94 0.92
CA VAL A 450 -12.73 -3.49 0.36
C VAL A 450 -13.02 -4.52 -0.73
N GLN A 451 -14.01 -5.40 -0.52
CA GLN A 451 -14.39 -6.42 -1.50
C GLN A 451 -14.99 -5.82 -2.76
N THR A 452 -15.72 -4.70 -2.67
CA THR A 452 -16.29 -3.97 -3.82
C THR A 452 -15.23 -3.64 -4.88
N HIS A 453 -14.03 -3.20 -4.48
CA HIS A 453 -12.92 -2.92 -5.39
C HIS A 453 -12.40 -4.17 -6.14
N LEU A 454 -12.48 -5.36 -5.52
CA LEU A 454 -12.11 -6.62 -6.17
C LEU A 454 -13.20 -7.15 -7.09
N ILE A 455 -14.46 -7.13 -6.63
CA ILE A 455 -15.61 -7.70 -7.34
C ILE A 455 -15.94 -6.89 -8.59
N ASN A 456 -15.93 -5.56 -8.50
CA ASN A 456 -16.16 -4.67 -9.64
C ASN A 456 -14.89 -4.42 -10.47
N ALA A 457 -13.72 -4.79 -9.95
CA ALA A 457 -12.40 -4.64 -10.58
C ALA A 457 -12.12 -3.20 -11.10
N ASP A 458 -12.59 -2.16 -10.41
CA ASP A 458 -12.48 -0.77 -10.85
C ASP A 458 -11.04 -0.24 -10.79
N ARG A 459 -10.27 -0.72 -9.80
CA ARG A 459 -8.86 -0.40 -9.59
C ARG A 459 -8.13 -1.52 -8.82
N PRO A 460 -6.80 -1.63 -8.97
CA PRO A 460 -6.00 -2.47 -8.08
C PRO A 460 -6.14 -2.03 -6.61
N ILE A 461 -5.84 -2.91 -5.66
CA ILE A 461 -5.71 -2.53 -4.24
C ILE A 461 -4.23 -2.53 -3.85
N GLU A 462 -3.79 -1.58 -3.04
CA GLU A 462 -2.46 -1.57 -2.43
C GLU A 462 -2.58 -1.72 -0.92
N PHE A 463 -1.88 -2.71 -0.34
CA PHE A 463 -1.72 -2.79 1.10
C PHE A 463 -0.38 -3.42 1.53
N PHE A 464 0.15 -2.94 2.65
CA PHE A 464 1.38 -3.46 3.24
C PHE A 464 1.06 -4.65 4.13
N VAL A 465 1.48 -5.86 3.74
CA VAL A 465 1.23 -7.10 4.50
C VAL A 465 1.88 -7.10 5.89
N GLU A 466 2.96 -6.32 6.06
CA GLU A 466 3.64 -6.06 7.32
C GLU A 466 2.78 -5.24 8.31
N GLY A 467 1.81 -4.48 7.81
CA GLY A 467 0.91 -3.61 8.58
C GLY A 467 1.53 -2.31 9.11
N THR A 468 2.85 -2.19 9.15
CA THR A 468 3.60 -1.00 9.56
C THR A 468 4.94 -0.90 8.83
N ARG A 469 5.54 0.29 8.74
CA ARG A 469 6.93 0.45 8.25
C ARG A 469 7.93 -0.25 9.15
N SER A 470 8.86 -1.00 8.55
CA SER A 470 10.06 -1.46 9.24
C SER A 470 10.91 -0.26 9.69
N ARG A 471 11.32 -0.27 10.95
CA ARG A 471 12.28 0.70 11.51
C ARG A 471 13.72 0.19 11.41
N THR A 472 13.88 -1.11 11.24
CA THR A 472 15.17 -1.83 11.28
C THR A 472 15.65 -2.26 9.90
N SER A 473 14.89 -1.97 8.84
CA SER A 473 15.10 -2.47 7.46
C SER A 473 14.97 -3.98 7.28
N LYS A 474 14.71 -4.74 8.36
CA LYS A 474 14.32 -6.16 8.31
C LYS A 474 12.84 -6.29 7.98
N SER A 475 12.47 -7.34 7.25
CA SER A 475 11.06 -7.62 6.92
C SER A 475 10.30 -8.06 8.17
N LEU A 476 9.11 -7.48 8.39
CA LEU A 476 8.29 -7.72 9.58
C LEU A 476 7.36 -8.93 9.40
N HIS A 477 6.94 -9.52 10.53
CA HIS A 477 6.02 -10.65 10.50
C HIS A 477 4.64 -10.22 9.96
N PRO A 478 4.07 -10.93 8.96
CA PRO A 478 2.87 -10.51 8.25
C PRO A 478 1.62 -10.45 9.16
N LYS A 479 0.67 -9.60 8.76
CA LYS A 479 -0.66 -9.43 9.37
C LYS A 479 -1.73 -9.95 8.41
N PHE A 480 -2.64 -10.77 8.94
CA PHE A 480 -3.53 -11.58 8.09
C PHE A 480 -4.97 -11.04 7.95
N GLY A 481 -5.37 -10.02 8.73
CA GLY A 481 -6.77 -9.56 8.75
C GLY A 481 -7.27 -9.05 7.39
N LEU A 482 -6.60 -8.02 6.84
CA LEU A 482 -6.92 -7.51 5.50
C LEU A 482 -6.67 -8.56 4.40
N LEU A 483 -5.64 -9.41 4.55
CA LEU A 483 -5.41 -10.52 3.60
C LEU A 483 -6.57 -11.52 3.57
N GLN A 484 -7.24 -11.79 4.70
CA GLN A 484 -8.43 -12.65 4.75
C GLN A 484 -9.62 -11.99 4.04
N VAL A 485 -9.90 -10.71 4.35
CA VAL A 485 -10.95 -9.90 3.70
C VAL A 485 -10.76 -9.85 2.17
N LEU A 486 -9.52 -9.73 1.69
CA LEU A 486 -9.19 -9.67 0.28
C LEU A 486 -9.30 -11.03 -0.43
N LEU A 487 -8.99 -12.14 0.25
CA LEU A 487 -9.08 -13.47 -0.36
C LEU A 487 -10.51 -14.04 -0.36
N GLU A 488 -11.37 -13.53 0.52
CA GLU A 488 -12.75 -14.00 0.69
C GLU A 488 -13.60 -13.98 -0.60
N PRO A 489 -13.60 -12.93 -1.46
CA PRO A 489 -14.33 -12.95 -2.73
C PRO A 489 -13.93 -14.08 -3.67
N TYR A 490 -12.65 -14.47 -3.66
CA TYR A 490 -12.19 -15.64 -4.39
C TYR A 490 -12.74 -16.93 -3.77
N LEU A 491 -12.68 -17.07 -2.44
CA LEU A 491 -13.17 -18.26 -1.74
C LEU A 491 -14.68 -18.45 -1.94
N ARG A 492 -15.47 -17.38 -1.79
CA ARG A 492 -16.94 -17.33 -1.99
C ARG A 492 -17.39 -17.42 -3.45
N GLY A 493 -16.47 -17.43 -4.42
CA GLY A 493 -16.81 -17.57 -5.84
C GLY A 493 -17.31 -16.29 -6.52
N GLN A 494 -17.19 -15.12 -5.87
CA GLN A 494 -17.59 -13.83 -6.42
C GLN A 494 -16.62 -13.35 -7.53
N VAL A 495 -15.34 -13.71 -7.41
CA VAL A 495 -14.30 -13.59 -8.47
C VAL A 495 -13.63 -14.97 -8.66
N PHE A 496 -13.12 -15.32 -9.85
CA PHE A 496 -12.52 -16.64 -10.10
C PHE A 496 -11.02 -16.69 -9.87
N ASP A 497 -10.38 -15.51 -9.86
CA ASP A 497 -9.01 -15.33 -9.42
C ASP A 497 -8.80 -13.93 -8.85
N ILE A 498 -7.73 -13.78 -8.08
CA ILE A 498 -7.17 -12.51 -7.62
C ILE A 498 -5.66 -12.67 -7.81
N VAL A 499 -5.01 -11.69 -8.43
CA VAL A 499 -3.56 -11.78 -8.65
C VAL A 499 -2.82 -10.86 -7.70
N ILE A 500 -2.08 -11.48 -6.79
CA ILE A 500 -1.19 -10.77 -5.87
C ILE A 500 0.09 -10.40 -6.61
N VAL A 501 0.53 -9.15 -6.48
CA VAL A 501 1.79 -8.66 -7.02
C VAL A 501 2.68 -8.23 -5.86
N PRO A 502 3.67 -9.04 -5.46
CA PRO A 502 4.70 -8.65 -4.49
C PRO A 502 5.57 -7.54 -5.08
N VAL A 503 5.82 -6.48 -4.32
CA VAL A 503 6.72 -5.39 -4.73
C VAL A 503 7.76 -5.14 -3.64
N SER A 504 9.04 -5.20 -3.98
CA SER A 504 10.12 -4.92 -3.03
C SER A 504 10.71 -3.54 -3.31
N MET A 505 10.84 -2.72 -2.28
CA MET A 505 11.42 -1.37 -2.37
C MET A 505 12.70 -1.31 -1.53
N SER A 506 13.81 -1.06 -2.21
CA SER A 506 15.15 -0.97 -1.62
C SER A 506 15.68 0.45 -1.86
N TYR A 507 16.27 1.06 -0.83
CA TYR A 507 16.75 2.44 -0.84
C TYR A 507 18.23 2.47 -0.48
N ASP A 508 19.01 3.30 -1.17
CA ASP A 508 20.36 3.62 -0.73
C ASP A 508 20.33 4.37 0.62
N LYS A 509 19.41 5.33 0.78
CA LYS A 509 19.20 6.09 2.03
C LYS A 509 17.72 6.43 2.22
N ILE A 510 17.16 6.13 3.40
CA ILE A 510 15.75 6.40 3.74
C ILE A 510 15.63 7.79 4.39
N LEU A 511 14.54 8.54 4.09
CA LEU A 511 14.35 9.90 4.61
C LEU A 511 14.24 9.94 6.14
N GLU A 512 13.69 8.88 6.71
CA GLU A 512 13.36 8.74 8.14
C GLU A 512 14.45 8.04 8.98
N GLU A 513 15.64 7.74 8.43
CA GLU A 513 16.68 6.91 9.08
C GLU A 513 16.96 7.32 10.55
N PHE A 514 17.12 8.63 10.80
CA PHE A 514 17.38 9.18 12.13
C PHE A 514 16.15 9.04 13.03
N LEU A 515 14.95 9.38 12.52
CA LEU A 515 13.70 9.23 13.27
C LEU A 515 13.50 7.78 13.72
N TYR A 516 13.79 6.81 12.86
CA TYR A 516 13.70 5.39 13.22
C TYR A 516 14.73 5.00 14.28
N ALA A 517 15.97 5.48 14.19
CA ALA A 517 16.98 5.21 15.23
C ALA A 517 16.55 5.72 16.62
N TYR A 518 15.96 6.92 16.70
CA TYR A 518 15.39 7.43 17.95
C TYR A 518 14.10 6.70 18.38
N GLU A 519 13.17 6.39 17.47
CA GLU A 519 11.95 5.61 17.79
C GLU A 519 12.31 4.22 18.37
N LEU A 520 13.34 3.56 17.81
CA LEU A 520 13.83 2.26 18.27
C LEU A 520 14.42 2.28 19.68
N LEU A 521 14.94 3.42 20.14
CA LEU A 521 15.50 3.58 21.48
C LEU A 521 14.50 4.15 22.49
N GLY A 522 13.23 4.27 22.09
CA GLY A 522 12.11 4.65 22.97
C GLY A 522 11.89 6.16 23.10
N PHE A 523 12.51 6.98 22.26
CA PHE A 523 12.15 8.39 22.16
C PHE A 523 10.73 8.53 21.58
N PRO A 524 9.88 9.42 22.12
CA PRO A 524 8.51 9.55 21.67
C PRO A 524 8.47 10.06 20.22
N LYS A 525 7.62 9.42 19.39
CA LYS A 525 7.41 9.87 18.01
C LYS A 525 6.97 11.35 18.03
N PRO A 526 7.65 12.26 17.29
CA PRO A 526 7.23 13.63 17.17
C PRO A 526 5.84 13.69 16.52
N LYS A 527 4.93 14.49 17.08
CA LYS A 527 3.60 14.70 16.48
C LYS A 527 3.76 15.27 15.07
N GLU A 528 3.19 14.59 14.09
CA GLU A 528 3.14 15.05 12.71
C GLU A 528 2.40 16.39 12.68
N SER A 529 3.11 17.46 12.37
CA SER A 529 2.60 18.82 12.45
C SER A 529 3.07 19.63 11.24
N THR A 530 2.31 20.66 10.90
CA THR A 530 2.63 21.63 9.84
C THR A 530 4.01 22.30 10.04
N SER A 531 4.54 22.33 11.27
CA SER A 531 5.92 22.80 11.54
C SER A 531 7.01 21.91 10.90
N GLY A 532 6.72 20.61 10.68
CA GLY A 532 7.61 19.71 9.95
C GLY A 532 7.78 20.09 8.48
N LEU A 533 6.77 20.72 7.88
CA LEU A 533 6.80 21.17 6.48
C LEU A 533 7.87 22.26 6.26
N LEU A 534 8.16 23.09 7.27
CA LEU A 534 9.26 24.07 7.21
C LEU A 534 10.64 23.39 7.27
N LYS A 535 10.78 22.29 8.03
CA LYS A 535 12.00 21.48 8.06
C LYS A 535 12.22 20.71 6.75
N ALA A 536 11.16 20.42 6.00
CA ALA A 536 11.26 19.75 4.69
C ALA A 536 12.17 20.50 3.69
N ARG A 537 12.32 21.83 3.81
CA ARG A 537 13.29 22.60 3.00
C ARG A 537 14.75 22.15 3.17
N ARG A 538 15.15 21.70 4.37
CA ARG A 538 16.49 21.14 4.64
C ARG A 538 16.63 19.69 4.16
N ILE A 539 15.52 18.97 4.04
CA ILE A 539 15.49 17.62 3.45
C ILE A 539 15.62 17.72 1.93
N LEU A 540 14.93 18.67 1.28
CA LEU A 540 15.01 18.92 -0.17
C LEU A 540 16.39 19.39 -0.66
N SER A 541 17.30 19.80 0.23
CA SER A 541 18.69 20.10 -0.11
C SER A 541 19.66 18.92 0.10
N ARG A 542 19.16 17.74 0.48
CA ARG A 542 19.95 16.51 0.67
C ARG A 542 19.74 15.53 -0.47
N LYS A 543 20.73 14.66 -0.67
CA LYS A 543 20.66 13.50 -1.55
C LYS A 543 20.41 12.22 -0.75
N PHE A 544 19.59 11.35 -1.32
CA PHE A 544 19.16 10.07 -0.76
C PHE A 544 19.50 8.86 -1.66
N GLY A 545 20.30 9.10 -2.70
CA GLY A 545 20.83 8.09 -3.59
C GLY A 545 19.77 7.48 -4.50
N ARG A 546 19.89 6.18 -4.76
CA ARG A 546 19.06 5.43 -5.71
C ARG A 546 17.93 4.70 -5.00
N ILE A 547 16.84 4.48 -5.73
CA ILE A 547 15.72 3.62 -5.33
C ILE A 547 15.68 2.43 -6.30
N TYR A 548 15.49 1.23 -5.78
CA TYR A 548 15.24 0.02 -6.57
C TYR A 548 13.86 -0.53 -6.21
N MET A 549 13.00 -0.64 -7.21
CA MET A 549 11.62 -1.12 -7.07
C MET A 549 11.45 -2.36 -7.95
N THR A 550 11.35 -3.53 -7.31
CA THR A 550 11.29 -4.82 -8.00
C THR A 550 9.91 -5.47 -7.85
N PHE A 551 9.24 -5.68 -8.97
CA PHE A 551 8.02 -6.46 -9.08
C PHE A 551 8.38 -7.94 -9.10
N GLY A 552 7.89 -8.68 -8.10
CA GLY A 552 7.93 -10.15 -8.11
C GLY A 552 6.97 -10.73 -9.15
N LYS A 553 7.14 -12.00 -9.49
CA LYS A 553 6.22 -12.73 -10.37
C LYS A 553 4.78 -12.59 -9.82
N PRO A 554 3.80 -12.17 -10.64
CA PRO A 554 2.39 -12.15 -10.22
C PRO A 554 1.93 -13.55 -9.78
N VAL A 555 1.26 -13.62 -8.62
CA VAL A 555 0.80 -14.87 -8.01
C VAL A 555 -0.72 -14.94 -8.11
N SER A 556 -1.21 -15.81 -9.00
CA SER A 556 -2.59 -16.24 -9.04
C SER A 556 -2.95 -16.91 -7.71
N VAL A 557 -3.94 -16.35 -6.99
CA VAL A 557 -4.50 -16.94 -5.78
C VAL A 557 -5.12 -18.31 -6.10
N ARG A 558 -5.74 -18.44 -7.27
CA ARG A 558 -6.31 -19.70 -7.76
C ARG A 558 -5.23 -20.77 -8.01
N GLU A 559 -4.14 -20.43 -8.69
CA GLU A 559 -3.03 -21.36 -8.96
C GLU A 559 -2.33 -21.74 -7.64
N TYR A 560 -2.07 -20.77 -6.78
CA TYR A 560 -1.36 -20.97 -5.51
C TYR A 560 -2.12 -21.90 -4.55
N PHE A 561 -3.41 -21.67 -4.34
CA PHE A 561 -4.20 -22.52 -3.45
C PHE A 561 -4.73 -23.79 -4.12
N GLY A 562 -4.88 -23.82 -5.45
CA GLY A 562 -5.26 -25.01 -6.21
C GLY A 562 -6.44 -25.78 -5.61
N SER A 563 -6.21 -27.06 -5.29
CA SER A 563 -7.16 -27.92 -4.57
C SER A 563 -7.01 -27.90 -3.04
N ALA A 564 -6.06 -27.16 -2.48
CA ALA A 564 -5.84 -27.10 -1.02
C ALA A 564 -6.93 -26.33 -0.28
N LEU A 565 -7.65 -25.42 -0.98
CA LEU A 565 -8.85 -24.72 -0.51
C LEU A 565 -10.04 -25.08 -1.43
N HIS A 566 -10.95 -25.93 -0.95
CA HIS A 566 -12.11 -26.36 -1.72
C HIS A 566 -13.21 -25.29 -1.77
N ARG A 567 -13.21 -24.49 -2.85
CA ARG A 567 -14.17 -23.38 -3.09
C ARG A 567 -15.64 -23.78 -2.90
N SER A 568 -16.01 -25.00 -3.25
CA SER A 568 -17.37 -25.54 -3.10
C SER A 568 -17.88 -25.55 -1.65
N ALA A 569 -17.00 -25.62 -0.64
CA ALA A 569 -17.41 -25.57 0.76
C ALA A 569 -17.80 -24.14 1.20
N PHE A 570 -17.16 -23.11 0.65
CA PHE A 570 -17.40 -21.70 0.97
C PHE A 570 -18.61 -21.13 0.24
N VAL A 571 -18.84 -21.51 -1.02
CA VAL A 571 -20.00 -21.10 -1.83
C VAL A 571 -21.34 -21.54 -1.19
N CYS A 572 -21.31 -22.54 -0.32
CA CYS A 572 -22.47 -23.02 0.43
C CYS A 572 -22.66 -22.38 1.81
N GLN A 573 -21.74 -21.50 2.27
CA GLN A 573 -21.94 -20.73 3.50
C GLN A 573 -22.83 -19.51 3.21
N PRO A 574 -23.77 -19.14 4.11
CA PRO A 574 -24.54 -17.92 3.95
C PRO A 574 -23.66 -16.68 4.19
N ASP A 575 -23.90 -15.62 3.41
CA ASP A 575 -23.09 -14.40 3.37
C ASP A 575 -22.89 -13.73 4.75
N SER A 576 -23.88 -13.82 5.64
CA SER A 576 -23.84 -13.27 7.00
C SER A 576 -23.07 -14.11 8.03
N GLN A 577 -22.59 -15.30 7.65
CA GLN A 577 -21.89 -16.24 8.56
C GLN A 577 -20.63 -16.83 7.91
N PHE A 578 -19.96 -16.09 7.02
CA PHE A 578 -18.72 -16.56 6.41
C PHE A 578 -17.64 -16.78 7.47
N VAL A 579 -17.21 -18.04 7.66
CA VAL A 579 -16.22 -18.43 8.66
C VAL A 579 -15.17 -19.33 8.04
N LEU A 580 -13.91 -18.91 8.19
CA LEU A 580 -12.73 -19.72 7.89
C LEU A 580 -12.39 -20.66 9.05
N SER A 581 -12.22 -21.94 8.76
CA SER A 581 -11.64 -22.93 9.67
C SER A 581 -10.16 -22.64 9.96
N GLU A 582 -9.62 -23.23 11.03
CA GLU A 582 -8.20 -23.06 11.37
C GLU A 582 -7.24 -23.63 10.31
N ARG A 583 -7.68 -24.61 9.51
CA ARG A 583 -6.91 -25.12 8.35
C ARG A 583 -6.75 -24.03 7.28
N GLU A 584 -7.83 -23.33 6.98
CA GLU A 584 -7.88 -22.33 5.90
C GLU A 584 -7.19 -21.04 6.35
N LYS A 585 -7.41 -20.61 7.60
CA LYS A 585 -6.62 -19.55 8.24
C LYS A 585 -5.12 -19.89 8.20
N ARG A 586 -4.71 -21.14 8.49
CA ARG A 586 -3.29 -21.56 8.41
C ARG A 586 -2.76 -21.45 6.97
N ALA A 587 -3.51 -21.89 5.96
CA ALA A 587 -3.11 -21.75 4.56
C ALA A 587 -2.89 -20.27 4.16
N ILE A 588 -3.79 -19.37 4.57
CA ILE A 588 -3.65 -17.92 4.35
C ILE A 588 -2.45 -17.34 5.12
N ARG A 589 -2.16 -17.86 6.33
CA ARG A 589 -0.94 -17.46 7.08
C ARG A 589 0.34 -17.87 6.36
N VAL A 590 0.40 -19.10 5.83
CA VAL A 590 1.53 -19.59 5.02
C VAL A 590 1.71 -18.72 3.77
N PHE A 591 0.61 -18.39 3.08
CA PHE A 591 0.65 -17.48 1.93
C PHE A 591 1.22 -16.10 2.29
N GLY A 592 0.78 -15.48 3.39
CA GLY A 592 1.34 -14.20 3.85
C GLY A 592 2.85 -14.25 4.13
N HIS A 593 3.38 -15.36 4.66
CA HIS A 593 4.82 -15.55 4.81
C HIS A 593 5.52 -15.75 3.46
N LYS A 594 4.89 -16.45 2.50
CA LYS A 594 5.44 -16.64 1.15
C LYS A 594 5.59 -15.31 0.41
N ILE A 595 4.70 -14.34 0.63
CA ILE A 595 4.86 -12.98 0.08
C ILE A 595 6.09 -12.28 0.69
N ILE A 596 6.30 -12.36 2.01
CA ILE A 596 7.51 -11.81 2.67
C ILE A 596 8.80 -12.50 2.18
N GLU A 597 8.79 -13.82 2.00
CA GLU A 597 9.92 -14.53 1.40
C GLU A 597 10.19 -14.02 -0.03
N THR A 598 9.13 -13.82 -0.82
CA THR A 598 9.23 -13.27 -2.18
C THR A 598 9.73 -11.81 -2.17
N HIS A 599 9.44 -11.01 -1.14
CA HIS A 599 10.04 -9.69 -0.94
C HIS A 599 11.53 -9.75 -0.64
N ASN A 600 11.96 -10.73 0.17
CA ASN A 600 13.37 -10.93 0.49
C ASN A 600 14.15 -11.38 -0.75
N ASP A 601 13.64 -12.37 -1.50
CA ASP A 601 14.28 -12.90 -2.71
C ASP A 601 14.41 -11.86 -3.85
N ASN A 602 13.47 -10.92 -3.95
CA ASN A 602 13.49 -9.85 -4.97
C ASN A 602 14.16 -8.54 -4.50
N ARG A 603 14.64 -8.47 -3.24
CA ARG A 603 15.32 -7.27 -2.71
C ARG A 603 16.63 -7.02 -3.46
N VAL A 604 16.92 -5.75 -3.76
CA VAL A 604 18.19 -5.34 -4.37
C VAL A 604 19.09 -4.78 -3.27
N VAL A 605 20.24 -5.41 -3.04
CA VAL A 605 21.17 -5.05 -1.97
C VAL A 605 22.51 -4.66 -2.59
N GLY A 606 22.87 -3.39 -2.46
CA GLY A 606 24.16 -2.86 -2.90
C GLY A 606 25.33 -3.28 -2.01
N VAL A 607 26.55 -2.84 -2.31
CA VAL A 607 27.74 -3.14 -1.47
C VAL A 607 27.67 -2.57 -0.05
N TRP A 608 26.90 -1.49 0.16
CA TRP A 608 26.92 -0.72 1.40
C TRP A 608 26.39 -1.46 2.65
N PRO A 609 25.24 -2.16 2.60
CA PRO A 609 24.83 -3.07 3.67
C PRO A 609 25.93 -4.06 4.11
N TYR A 610 26.67 -4.65 3.18
CA TYR A 610 27.80 -5.54 3.49
C TYR A 610 28.97 -4.78 4.11
N ALA A 611 29.26 -3.56 3.65
CA ALA A 611 30.24 -2.67 4.31
C ALA A 611 29.83 -2.35 5.75
N CYS A 612 28.55 -2.08 6.02
CA CYS A 612 28.03 -1.84 7.37
C CYS A 612 28.16 -3.07 8.29
N VAL A 613 27.93 -4.29 7.77
CA VAL A 613 28.22 -5.55 8.52
C VAL A 613 29.69 -5.60 8.93
N LEU A 614 30.62 -5.35 8.00
CA LEU A 614 32.05 -5.36 8.27
C LEU A 614 32.47 -4.24 9.24
N ILE A 615 31.92 -3.04 9.09
CA ILE A 615 32.12 -1.89 9.99
C ILE A 615 31.75 -2.28 11.43
N GLN A 616 30.59 -2.90 11.64
CA GLN A 616 30.18 -3.36 12.96
C GLN A 616 31.12 -4.45 13.52
N GLN A 617 31.50 -5.43 12.71
CA GLN A 617 32.47 -6.46 13.12
C GLN A 617 33.84 -5.87 13.48
N MET A 618 34.32 -4.85 12.76
CA MET A 618 35.61 -4.20 13.03
C MET A 618 35.58 -3.36 14.31
N ILE A 619 34.51 -2.59 14.55
CA ILE A 619 34.31 -1.84 15.80
C ILE A 619 34.18 -2.80 17.00
N GLU A 620 33.40 -3.87 16.85
CA GLU A 620 33.18 -4.87 17.89
C GLU A 620 34.47 -5.62 18.28
N ASN A 621 35.25 -6.09 17.31
CA ASN A 621 36.53 -6.76 17.58
C ASN A 621 37.52 -5.84 18.31
N ARG A 622 37.54 -4.54 17.98
CA ARG A 622 38.34 -3.55 18.71
C ARG A 622 37.84 -3.33 20.13
N ARG A 623 36.52 -3.26 20.33
CA ARG A 623 35.88 -3.17 21.65
C ARG A 623 36.22 -4.36 22.54
N ARG A 624 36.13 -5.59 22.01
CA ARG A 624 36.54 -6.83 22.71
C ARG A 624 38.01 -6.80 23.11
N ASN A 625 38.88 -6.21 22.28
CA ASN A 625 40.30 -5.97 22.57
C ASN A 625 40.57 -4.72 23.45
N GLY A 626 39.54 -4.12 24.07
CA GLY A 626 39.67 -2.97 24.98
C GLY A 626 39.86 -1.61 24.31
N ASN A 627 39.93 -1.55 22.98
CA ASN A 627 40.03 -0.28 22.24
C ASN A 627 38.63 0.33 22.03
N LYS A 628 38.45 1.59 22.44
CA LYS A 628 37.19 2.33 22.30
C LYS A 628 37.08 3.15 21.01
N ASP A 629 38.15 3.22 20.22
CA ASP A 629 38.19 3.98 18.98
C ASP A 629 37.37 3.31 17.85
N LYS A 630 36.50 4.11 17.22
CA LYS A 630 35.62 3.75 16.11
C LYS A 630 36.23 4.06 14.73
N ALA A 631 37.45 4.60 14.65
CA ALA A 631 38.09 5.03 13.40
C ALA A 631 38.61 3.86 12.55
N ILE A 632 37.81 3.42 11.58
CA ILE A 632 38.15 2.29 10.68
C ILE A 632 39.07 2.78 9.56
N VAL A 633 40.21 2.13 9.34
CA VAL A 633 41.10 2.46 8.21
C VAL A 633 40.37 2.13 6.90
N TYR A 634 40.18 3.12 6.03
CA TYR A 634 39.34 2.98 4.84
C TYR A 634 39.87 1.88 3.90
N GLN A 635 41.19 1.82 3.72
CA GLN A 635 41.84 0.82 2.86
C GLN A 635 41.68 -0.60 3.40
N GLU A 636 41.68 -0.78 4.73
CA GLU A 636 41.41 -2.08 5.36
C GLU A 636 39.96 -2.52 5.13
N LEU A 637 39.00 -1.60 5.30
CA LEU A 637 37.58 -1.85 5.02
C LEU A 637 37.37 -2.23 3.55
N LEU A 638 38.01 -1.52 2.61
CA LEU A 638 37.91 -1.78 1.18
C LEU A 638 38.42 -3.18 0.80
N ILE A 639 39.57 -3.59 1.33
CA ILE A 639 40.13 -4.94 1.08
C ILE A 639 39.21 -6.01 1.66
N ARG A 640 38.76 -5.85 2.92
CA ARG A 640 37.81 -6.77 3.57
C ARG A 640 36.49 -6.86 2.79
N LEU A 641 35.99 -5.73 2.28
CA LEU A 641 34.75 -5.67 1.49
C LEU A 641 34.91 -6.38 0.14
N LYS A 642 36.02 -6.18 -0.58
CA LYS A 642 36.31 -6.90 -1.83
C LYS A 642 36.32 -8.43 -1.60
N HIS A 643 36.95 -8.92 -0.52
CA HIS A 643 36.94 -10.35 -0.17
C HIS A 643 35.56 -10.85 0.27
N PHE A 644 34.78 -10.04 1.01
CA PHE A 644 33.46 -10.45 1.50
C PHE A 644 32.41 -10.47 0.39
N VAL A 645 32.52 -9.58 -0.61
CA VAL A 645 31.70 -9.59 -1.82
C VAL A 645 32.03 -10.79 -2.72
N ASP A 646 33.29 -11.21 -2.83
CA ASP A 646 33.67 -12.49 -3.46
C ASP A 646 33.01 -13.68 -2.73
N LEU A 647 33.14 -13.75 -1.39
CA LEU A 647 32.52 -14.80 -0.59
C LEU A 647 31.00 -14.86 -0.79
N CYS A 648 30.32 -13.70 -0.77
CA CYS A 648 28.89 -13.61 -1.08
C CYS A 648 28.57 -14.16 -2.48
N SER A 649 29.40 -13.83 -3.48
CA SER A 649 29.25 -14.30 -4.86
C SER A 649 29.43 -15.82 -4.97
N ARG A 650 30.43 -16.39 -4.28
CA ARG A 650 30.65 -17.85 -4.19
C ARG A 650 29.48 -18.57 -3.52
N LEU A 651 28.81 -17.93 -2.57
CA LEU A 651 27.60 -18.43 -1.88
C LEU A 651 26.29 -18.23 -2.69
N GLY A 652 26.37 -17.67 -3.90
CA GLY A 652 25.20 -17.41 -4.75
C GLY A 652 24.35 -16.22 -4.28
N VAL A 653 24.89 -15.34 -3.45
CA VAL A 653 24.25 -14.09 -3.02
C VAL A 653 24.53 -13.01 -4.07
N LYS A 654 23.46 -12.40 -4.61
CA LYS A 654 23.56 -11.34 -5.60
C LYS A 654 23.81 -10.00 -4.90
N VAL A 655 25.00 -9.44 -5.08
CA VAL A 655 25.34 -8.07 -4.65
C VAL A 655 25.21 -7.14 -5.84
N GLN A 656 24.44 -6.06 -5.72
CA GLN A 656 24.38 -5.02 -6.73
C GLN A 656 25.65 -4.16 -6.65
N ILE A 657 26.41 -4.14 -7.74
CA ILE A 657 27.57 -3.27 -7.94
C ILE A 657 27.26 -2.41 -9.17
N ALA A 658 27.44 -1.09 -9.10
CA ALA A 658 27.14 -0.21 -10.22
C ALA A 658 28.36 0.01 -11.12
N GLU A 659 29.52 0.30 -10.53
CA GLU A 659 30.78 0.46 -11.26
C GLU A 659 31.86 -0.49 -10.74
N SER A 660 32.23 -0.33 -9.47
CA SER A 660 33.13 -1.25 -8.76
C SER A 660 32.86 -1.19 -7.26
N VAL A 661 33.34 -2.19 -6.51
CA VAL A 661 33.25 -2.20 -5.03
C VAL A 661 33.90 -0.95 -4.41
N GLU A 662 34.91 -0.38 -5.07
CA GLU A 662 35.63 0.79 -4.58
C GLU A 662 34.87 2.10 -4.84
N GLU A 663 34.41 2.32 -6.07
CA GLU A 663 33.65 3.53 -6.41
C GLU A 663 32.29 3.55 -5.72
N ASP A 664 31.62 2.40 -5.62
CA ASP A 664 30.38 2.30 -4.84
C ASP A 664 30.66 2.59 -3.36
N LEU A 665 31.73 2.05 -2.76
CA LEU A 665 32.09 2.37 -1.37
C LEU A 665 32.38 3.87 -1.19
N ARG A 666 33.05 4.54 -2.14
CA ARG A 666 33.26 6.00 -2.12
C ARG A 666 31.93 6.76 -2.20
N TYR A 667 31.07 6.39 -3.15
CA TYR A 667 29.74 6.97 -3.34
C TYR A 667 28.90 6.89 -2.06
N TYR A 668 28.75 5.69 -1.49
CA TYR A 668 27.99 5.48 -0.27
C TYR A 668 28.61 6.20 0.95
N SER A 669 29.93 6.18 1.11
CA SER A 669 30.59 6.93 2.19
C SER A 669 30.27 8.44 2.13
N SER A 670 30.15 9.00 0.92
CA SER A 670 29.74 10.40 0.71
C SER A 670 28.23 10.62 0.94
N LEU A 671 27.38 9.71 0.46
CA LEU A 671 25.92 9.76 0.64
C LEU A 671 25.53 9.73 2.14
N HIS A 672 26.24 8.94 2.94
CA HIS A 672 26.02 8.79 4.38
C HIS A 672 26.91 9.70 5.24
N HIS A 673 27.41 10.83 4.71
CA HIS A 673 28.19 11.82 5.47
C HIS A 673 27.45 12.43 6.69
N ASP A 674 26.13 12.26 6.83
CA ASP A 674 25.41 12.63 8.06
C ASP A 674 25.73 11.65 9.21
N VAL A 675 26.06 10.40 8.90
CA VAL A 675 26.35 9.30 9.85
C VAL A 675 27.86 9.03 9.98
N PHE A 676 28.64 9.29 8.93
CA PHE A 676 30.08 9.02 8.89
C PHE A 676 30.90 10.29 8.61
N SER A 677 32.17 10.29 9.01
CA SER A 677 33.18 11.29 8.65
C SER A 677 34.52 10.65 8.33
N PHE A 678 35.23 11.22 7.36
CA PHE A 678 36.64 10.92 7.14
C PHE A 678 37.51 11.77 8.07
N VAL A 679 38.54 11.16 8.66
CA VAL A 679 39.61 11.81 9.43
C VAL A 679 40.97 11.26 8.98
N PRO A 680 42.07 12.02 9.06
CA PRO A 680 43.40 11.47 8.78
C PRO A 680 43.76 10.32 9.72
N SER A 681 44.41 9.28 9.23
CA SER A 681 44.95 8.21 10.08
C SER A 681 46.07 8.75 10.99
N PRO A 682 46.05 8.47 12.30
CA PRO A 682 47.16 8.82 13.19
C PRO A 682 48.42 7.95 12.95
N TYR A 683 48.35 6.94 12.08
CA TYR A 683 49.42 5.96 11.85
C TYR A 683 49.95 5.93 10.40
N GLY A 684 49.51 6.84 9.52
CA GLY A 684 49.97 6.84 8.12
C GLY A 684 49.26 7.89 7.25
N THR A 685 49.40 7.74 5.92
CA THR A 685 48.76 8.61 4.92
C THR A 685 47.31 8.24 4.60
N ASP A 686 46.82 7.11 5.12
CA ASP A 686 45.47 6.62 4.86
C ASP A 686 44.39 7.48 5.54
N GLU A 687 43.19 7.45 4.97
CA GLU A 687 42.00 8.04 5.59
C GLU A 687 41.29 7.01 6.50
N CYS A 688 40.75 7.48 7.62
CA CYS A 688 39.93 6.70 8.54
C CYS A 688 38.47 7.14 8.46
N LEU A 689 37.56 6.16 8.34
CA LEU A 689 36.12 6.34 8.41
C LEU A 689 35.66 6.21 9.88
N VAL A 690 35.04 7.26 10.42
CA VAL A 690 34.55 7.32 11.81
C VAL A 690 33.03 7.44 11.80
N VAL A 691 32.34 6.62 12.62
CA VAL A 691 30.90 6.78 12.90
C VAL A 691 30.70 7.99 13.81
N LYS A 692 29.91 8.96 13.36
CA LYS A 692 29.61 10.19 14.10
C LYS A 692 28.71 9.91 15.28
N GLU A 693 29.10 10.42 16.45
CA GLU A 693 28.21 10.47 17.61
C GLU A 693 27.01 11.37 17.32
N GLN A 694 25.83 10.91 17.74
CA GLN A 694 24.58 11.63 17.55
C GLN A 694 24.16 12.33 18.83
N GLU A 695 23.52 13.49 18.71
CA GLU A 695 22.97 14.19 19.89
C GLU A 695 21.72 13.50 20.42
N VAL A 696 21.58 13.45 21.75
CA VAL A 696 20.44 12.86 22.44
C VAL A 696 19.92 13.85 23.48
N VAL A 697 18.60 13.99 23.55
CA VAL A 697 17.91 14.79 24.59
C VAL A 697 17.69 13.91 25.82
N ASN A 698 17.85 14.46 27.03
CA ASN A 698 17.54 13.75 28.26
C ASN A 698 16.04 13.39 28.31
N GLY A 699 15.70 12.15 28.68
CA GLY A 699 14.28 11.74 28.77
C GLY A 699 13.97 10.24 28.81
N THR A 700 14.97 9.35 28.87
CA THR A 700 14.75 7.91 29.04
C THR A 700 15.41 7.40 30.33
N HIS A 701 15.25 6.12 30.63
CA HIS A 701 15.76 5.45 31.83
C HIS A 701 17.18 4.87 31.65
N ILE A 702 17.86 5.19 30.55
CA ILE A 702 19.21 4.74 30.21
C ILE A 702 20.16 5.95 30.24
N ASP A 703 21.44 5.72 30.54
CA ASP A 703 22.46 6.77 30.53
C ASP A 703 22.55 7.51 29.18
N LYS A 704 22.77 8.83 29.24
CA LYS A 704 22.81 9.69 28.06
C LYS A 704 23.95 9.32 27.12
N ALA A 705 25.17 9.13 27.64
CA ALA A 705 26.33 8.84 26.80
C ALA A 705 26.19 7.48 26.12
N PHE A 706 25.64 6.48 26.85
CA PHE A 706 25.27 5.20 26.26
C PHE A 706 24.23 5.34 25.13
N LEU A 707 23.22 6.19 25.27
CA LEU A 707 22.22 6.41 24.22
C LEU A 707 22.80 7.07 22.98
N GLN A 708 23.78 7.98 23.12
CA GLN A 708 24.46 8.60 21.97
C GLN A 708 25.26 7.55 21.17
N ASP A 709 25.92 6.62 21.87
CA ASP A 709 26.56 5.44 21.28
C ASP A 709 25.51 4.54 20.59
N ALA A 710 24.40 4.25 21.28
CA ALA A 710 23.32 3.40 20.76
C ALA A 710 22.62 3.97 19.53
N VAL A 711 22.30 5.26 19.44
CA VAL A 711 21.71 5.86 18.23
C VAL A 711 22.66 5.67 17.03
N SER A 712 23.96 5.90 17.27
CA SER A 712 25.00 5.77 16.24
C SER A 712 25.12 4.33 15.74
N ASP A 713 25.14 3.36 16.65
CA ASP A 713 25.20 1.92 16.30
C ASP A 713 23.89 1.42 15.65
N VAL A 714 22.72 1.91 16.08
CA VAL A 714 21.42 1.58 15.44
C VAL A 714 21.38 2.08 13.99
N LEU A 715 21.91 3.26 13.68
CA LEU A 715 21.98 3.77 12.30
C LEU A 715 22.79 2.82 11.41
N VAL A 716 23.98 2.38 11.85
CA VAL A 716 24.80 1.41 11.08
C VAL A 716 24.11 0.05 10.99
N SER A 717 23.51 -0.41 12.09
CA SER A 717 22.75 -1.68 12.17
C SER A 717 21.59 -1.71 11.18
N ASN A 718 20.84 -0.62 11.03
CA ASN A 718 19.74 -0.51 10.09
C ASN A 718 20.16 -0.63 8.62
N TYR A 719 21.40 -0.27 8.27
CA TYR A 719 21.96 -0.52 6.94
C TYR A 719 22.47 -1.96 6.81
N ALA A 720 23.17 -2.50 7.81
CA ALA A 720 23.62 -3.89 7.84
C ALA A 720 22.46 -4.90 7.71
N ASN A 721 21.32 -4.60 8.36
CA ASN A 721 20.09 -5.40 8.34
C ASN A 721 19.51 -5.63 6.94
N LEU A 722 19.82 -4.79 5.94
CA LEU A 722 19.39 -4.99 4.55
C LEU A 722 20.03 -6.24 3.92
N ALA A 723 21.25 -6.61 4.32
CA ALA A 723 21.95 -7.79 3.81
C ALA A 723 21.55 -9.10 4.51
N ILE A 724 21.03 -9.02 5.74
CA ILE A 724 20.76 -10.19 6.59
C ILE A 724 19.82 -11.23 5.93
N PRO A 725 18.71 -10.88 5.25
CA PRO A 725 17.84 -11.88 4.63
C PRO A 725 18.53 -12.82 3.63
N HIS A 726 19.64 -12.41 3.01
CA HIS A 726 20.38 -13.26 2.08
C HIS A 726 21.48 -14.11 2.74
N LEU A 727 21.94 -13.71 3.93
CA LEU A 727 23.04 -14.33 4.67
C LEU A 727 22.58 -15.22 5.83
N ILE A 728 21.41 -14.94 6.41
CA ILE A 728 20.97 -15.46 7.71
C ILE A 728 21.05 -16.98 7.86
N ASP A 729 20.58 -17.76 6.88
CA ASP A 729 20.62 -19.22 6.98
C ASP A 729 22.06 -19.77 6.91
N ILE A 730 22.91 -19.15 6.12
CA ILE A 730 24.33 -19.51 5.98
C ILE A 730 25.09 -19.10 7.25
N SER A 731 24.78 -17.94 7.83
CA SER A 731 25.32 -17.47 9.10
C SER A 731 24.92 -18.35 10.28
N LEU A 732 23.65 -18.75 10.36
CA LEU A 732 23.16 -19.69 11.39
C LEU A 732 23.80 -21.07 11.24
N LEU A 733 23.88 -21.61 10.01
CA LEU A 733 24.54 -22.90 9.78
C LEU A 733 26.04 -22.83 10.10
N SER A 734 26.71 -21.74 9.73
CA SER A 734 28.12 -21.50 10.10
C SER A 734 28.30 -21.46 11.61
N LEU A 735 27.43 -20.75 12.35
CA LEU A 735 27.47 -20.71 13.81
C LEU A 735 27.29 -22.11 14.41
N VAL A 736 26.29 -22.87 13.94
CA VAL A 736 26.01 -24.23 14.44
C VAL A 736 27.19 -25.18 14.17
N LEU A 737 27.75 -25.18 12.96
CA LEU A 737 28.87 -26.06 12.60
C LEU A 737 30.17 -25.74 13.36
N LEU A 738 30.30 -24.54 13.92
CA LEU A 738 31.44 -24.15 14.76
C LEU A 738 31.34 -24.66 16.21
N HIS A 739 30.15 -25.01 16.71
CA HIS A 739 29.92 -25.33 18.13
C HIS A 739 29.25 -26.69 18.39
N SER A 740 28.34 -27.14 17.53
CA SER A 740 27.54 -28.36 17.72
C SER A 740 28.22 -29.61 17.14
N SER A 741 27.85 -30.79 17.68
CA SER A 741 28.25 -32.07 17.09
C SER A 741 27.61 -32.26 15.71
N ARG A 742 28.29 -33.02 14.83
CA ARG A 742 27.90 -33.19 13.41
C ARG A 742 26.50 -33.80 13.23
N HIS A 743 26.03 -34.64 14.16
CA HIS A 743 24.71 -35.27 14.08
C HIS A 743 23.57 -34.37 14.59
N GLU A 744 23.87 -33.36 15.42
CA GLU A 744 22.86 -32.48 16.01
C GLU A 744 22.64 -31.20 15.21
N ALA A 745 23.53 -30.89 14.24
CA ALA A 745 23.52 -29.62 13.51
C ALA A 745 22.17 -29.25 12.85
N SER A 746 21.45 -30.19 12.22
CA SER A 746 20.10 -29.92 11.69
C SER A 746 19.09 -29.63 12.81
N ILE A 747 19.16 -30.32 13.95
CA ILE A 747 18.27 -30.06 15.09
C ILE A 747 18.55 -28.68 15.68
N THR A 748 19.81 -28.36 15.98
CA THR A 748 20.21 -27.05 16.53
C THR A 748 19.84 -25.92 15.57
N PHE A 749 20.09 -26.07 14.26
CA PHE A 749 19.73 -25.08 13.25
C PHE A 749 18.21 -24.82 13.22
N ARG A 750 17.38 -25.87 13.17
CA ARG A 750 15.92 -25.73 13.11
C ARG A 750 15.36 -25.11 14.39
N ASN A 751 15.90 -25.48 15.55
CA ASN A 751 15.52 -24.89 16.84
C ASN A 751 15.85 -23.39 16.89
N LEU A 752 17.07 -23.00 16.52
CA LEU A 752 17.46 -21.59 16.41
C LEU A 752 16.60 -20.83 15.40
N ARG A 753 16.26 -21.46 14.26
CA ARG A 753 15.38 -20.85 13.26
C ARG A 753 13.97 -20.58 13.80
N SER A 754 13.40 -21.53 14.53
CA SER A 754 12.12 -21.35 15.23
C SER A 754 12.19 -20.21 16.27
N ILE A 755 13.23 -20.19 17.12
CA ILE A 755 13.44 -19.14 18.13
C ILE A 755 13.52 -17.75 17.50
N PHE A 756 14.23 -17.61 16.37
CA PHE A 756 14.39 -16.34 15.66
C PHE A 756 13.31 -16.03 14.61
N MET A 757 12.21 -16.79 14.54
CA MET A 757 11.16 -16.59 13.53
C MET A 757 10.57 -15.16 13.52
N ARG A 758 10.45 -14.51 14.69
CA ARG A 758 10.01 -13.10 14.81
C ARG A 758 11.06 -12.09 14.34
N GLU A 759 12.33 -12.43 14.46
CA GLU A 759 13.46 -11.54 14.15
C GLU A 759 13.84 -11.61 12.67
N PHE A 760 13.70 -12.80 12.07
CA PHE A 760 14.08 -13.14 10.70
C PHE A 760 13.01 -14.00 10.04
N VAL A 761 11.97 -13.35 9.50
CA VAL A 761 10.76 -14.01 8.98
C VAL A 761 11.04 -14.97 7.82
N TYR A 762 10.47 -16.17 7.91
CA TYR A 762 10.49 -17.23 6.90
C TYR A 762 9.13 -17.97 6.87
N VAL A 763 8.94 -18.94 5.97
CA VAL A 763 7.70 -19.74 5.90
C VAL A 763 7.71 -20.85 6.97
N PRO A 764 6.77 -20.87 7.95
CA PRO A 764 6.81 -21.87 9.03
C PRO A 764 6.71 -23.31 8.51
N GLY A 765 7.55 -24.21 9.03
CA GLY A 765 7.61 -25.61 8.59
C GLY A 765 8.57 -25.87 7.42
N THR A 766 9.33 -24.87 6.94
CA THR A 766 10.36 -25.04 5.91
C THR A 766 11.79 -25.05 6.47
N GLU A 767 11.97 -25.24 7.79
CA GLU A 767 13.28 -25.11 8.46
C GLU A 767 14.29 -26.14 7.94
N GLU A 768 13.86 -27.38 7.66
CA GLU A 768 14.70 -28.42 7.04
C GLU A 768 15.15 -28.04 5.62
N PHE A 769 14.25 -27.43 4.85
CA PHE A 769 14.57 -26.96 3.50
C PHE A 769 15.56 -25.79 3.53
N LEU A 770 15.44 -24.89 4.50
CA LEU A 770 16.41 -23.81 4.72
C LEU A 770 17.79 -24.35 5.15
N PHE A 771 17.83 -25.38 5.99
CA PHE A 771 19.08 -26.08 6.35
C PHE A 771 19.76 -26.66 5.10
N GLY A 772 19.05 -27.44 4.29
CA GLY A 772 19.58 -28.02 3.05
C GLY A 772 20.06 -26.95 2.07
N LYS A 773 19.26 -25.90 1.83
CA LYS A 773 19.60 -24.76 0.96
C LYS A 773 20.85 -24.02 1.44
N ALA A 774 21.07 -23.90 2.75
CA ALA A 774 22.28 -23.30 3.30
C ALA A 774 23.51 -24.23 3.13
N GLN A 775 23.34 -25.53 3.39
CA GLN A 775 24.39 -26.54 3.22
C GLN A 775 24.86 -26.64 1.75
N GLU A 776 23.92 -26.67 0.79
CA GLU A 776 24.20 -26.65 -0.65
C GLU A 776 25.01 -25.42 -1.07
N ARG A 777 24.66 -24.23 -0.57
CA ARG A 777 25.41 -22.99 -0.85
C ARG A 777 26.82 -23.03 -0.28
N MET A 778 27.00 -23.50 0.96
CA MET A 778 28.32 -23.64 1.58
C MET A 778 29.19 -24.69 0.86
N LEU A 779 28.58 -25.78 0.37
CA LEU A 779 29.24 -26.78 -0.49
C LEU A 779 29.68 -26.19 -1.83
N ALA A 780 28.79 -25.47 -2.52
CA ALA A 780 29.09 -24.80 -3.79
C ALA A 780 30.22 -23.77 -3.65
N ALA A 781 30.23 -23.04 -2.53
CA ALA A 781 31.30 -22.09 -2.19
C ALA A 781 32.62 -22.75 -1.76
N LYS A 782 32.67 -24.09 -1.59
CA LYS A 782 33.79 -24.89 -1.05
C LYS A 782 34.14 -24.57 0.42
N MET A 783 33.22 -23.98 1.17
CA MET A 783 33.44 -23.69 2.60
C MET A 783 33.39 -24.94 3.48
N ILE A 784 32.66 -25.97 3.05
CA ILE A 784 32.48 -27.24 3.76
C ILE A 784 32.65 -28.43 2.82
N THR A 785 32.99 -29.60 3.38
CA THR A 785 32.85 -30.89 2.71
C THR A 785 31.90 -31.80 3.46
N VAL A 786 31.13 -32.61 2.73
CA VAL A 786 30.28 -33.67 3.29
C VAL A 786 30.88 -35.02 2.92
N LYS A 787 31.18 -35.83 3.94
CA LYS A 787 31.60 -37.23 3.77
C LYS A 787 30.47 -38.13 4.27
N LYS A 788 30.11 -39.17 3.51
CA LYS A 788 29.22 -40.22 4.02
C LYS A 788 29.97 -41.08 5.04
N ALA A 789 29.37 -41.31 6.18
CA ALA A 789 29.82 -42.21 7.24
C ALA A 789 28.74 -43.25 7.54
N ASP A 790 29.11 -44.34 8.21
CA ASP A 790 28.19 -45.46 8.50
C ASP A 790 26.96 -45.05 9.35
N CYS A 791 27.03 -43.91 10.04
CA CYS A 791 25.98 -43.35 10.89
C CYS A 791 25.39 -42.02 10.37
N GLY A 792 25.61 -41.64 9.11
CA GLY A 792 25.02 -40.43 8.50
C GLY A 792 26.00 -39.54 7.74
N GLU A 793 25.63 -38.28 7.52
CA GLU A 793 26.47 -37.30 6.84
C GLU A 793 27.41 -36.56 7.79
N ASN A 794 28.68 -36.47 7.41
CA ASN A 794 29.76 -35.94 8.22
C ASN A 794 30.32 -34.65 7.59
N VAL A 795 29.89 -33.51 8.13
CA VAL A 795 30.28 -32.17 7.64
C VAL A 795 31.61 -31.72 8.26
N ASN A 796 32.56 -31.28 7.42
CA ASN A 796 33.80 -30.62 7.87
C ASN A 796 33.83 -29.20 7.32
N ILE A 797 34.37 -28.25 8.10
CA ILE A 797 34.62 -26.88 7.65
C ILE A 797 36.02 -26.82 7.04
N GLU A 798 36.13 -26.41 5.79
CA GLU A 798 37.41 -26.19 5.09
C GLU A 798 37.84 -24.72 5.22
N GLU A 799 36.92 -23.77 5.09
CA GLU A 799 37.18 -22.32 5.23
C GLU A 799 36.73 -21.79 6.61
N PHE A 800 37.45 -22.16 7.68
CA PHE A 800 37.11 -21.74 9.06
C PHE A 800 36.96 -20.22 9.22
N ALA A 801 37.84 -19.44 8.59
CA ALA A 801 37.80 -17.98 8.67
C ALA A 801 36.51 -17.38 8.06
N ALA A 802 36.04 -17.93 6.93
CA ALA A 802 34.81 -17.49 6.28
C ALA A 802 33.57 -17.92 7.09
N ALA A 803 33.56 -19.15 7.62
CA ALA A 803 32.48 -19.62 8.50
C ALA A 803 32.40 -18.76 9.79
N SER A 804 33.54 -18.45 10.40
CA SER A 804 33.62 -17.57 11.57
C SER A 804 33.09 -16.15 11.26
N GLN A 805 33.52 -15.55 10.14
CA GLN A 805 33.05 -14.23 9.70
C GLN A 805 31.53 -14.18 9.47
N LEU A 806 30.93 -15.25 8.94
CA LEU A 806 29.47 -15.35 8.76
C LEU A 806 28.75 -15.59 10.09
N ALA A 807 29.33 -16.35 11.02
CA ALA A 807 28.76 -16.60 12.34
C ALA A 807 28.70 -15.33 13.21
N GLU A 808 29.69 -14.43 13.12
CA GLU A 808 29.68 -13.13 13.83
C GLU A 808 28.48 -12.22 13.44
N ILE A 809 27.79 -12.50 12.33
CA ILE A 809 26.54 -11.79 11.96
C ILE A 809 25.40 -12.18 12.91
N VAL A 810 25.34 -13.44 13.35
CA VAL A 810 24.24 -13.99 14.16
C VAL A 810 24.54 -14.07 15.66
N LYS A 811 25.82 -14.13 16.06
CA LYS A 811 26.23 -14.16 17.47
C LYS A 811 25.55 -13.08 18.35
N PRO A 812 25.46 -11.79 17.94
CA PRO A 812 24.79 -10.78 18.76
C PRO A 812 23.33 -11.13 19.06
N TYR A 813 22.59 -11.70 18.10
CA TYR A 813 21.19 -12.08 18.32
C TYR A 813 21.06 -13.23 19.33
N VAL A 814 21.96 -14.24 19.26
CA VAL A 814 22.02 -15.33 20.25
C VAL A 814 22.31 -14.78 21.65
N SER A 815 23.33 -13.94 21.78
CA SER A 815 23.69 -13.30 23.06
C SER A 815 22.50 -12.51 23.62
N VAL A 816 21.86 -11.62 22.85
CA VAL A 816 20.74 -10.80 23.35
C VAL A 816 19.56 -11.66 23.82
N TYR A 817 19.17 -12.69 23.07
CA TYR A 817 18.11 -13.60 23.50
C TYR A 817 18.46 -14.27 24.83
N LEU A 818 19.70 -14.76 24.97
CA LEU A 818 20.19 -15.40 26.20
C LEU A 818 20.23 -14.44 27.39
N TYR A 819 20.73 -13.21 27.21
CA TYR A 819 20.76 -12.19 28.26
C TYR A 819 19.36 -11.69 28.63
N ALA A 820 18.45 -11.55 27.66
CA ALA A 820 17.06 -11.22 27.93
C ALA A 820 16.37 -12.28 28.80
N ILE A 821 16.58 -13.58 28.52
CA ILE A 821 16.08 -14.67 29.37
C ILE A 821 16.68 -14.59 30.79
N LYS A 822 18.01 -14.41 30.92
CA LYS A 822 18.67 -14.22 32.23
C LYS A 822 18.07 -13.05 33.02
N VAL A 823 17.80 -11.91 32.38
CA VAL A 823 17.16 -10.74 33.01
C VAL A 823 15.71 -11.03 33.41
N LEU A 824 14.92 -11.69 32.56
CA LEU A 824 13.52 -12.04 32.86
C LEU A 824 13.41 -12.99 34.06
N MET A 825 14.26 -14.02 34.12
CA MET A 825 14.29 -14.98 35.23
C MET A 825 14.70 -14.36 36.57
N ALA A 826 15.33 -13.19 36.56
CA ALA A 826 15.74 -12.46 37.76
C ALA A 826 14.75 -11.36 38.20
N ILE A 827 13.62 -11.19 37.51
CA ILE A 827 12.55 -10.28 37.96
C ILE A 827 11.90 -10.90 39.21
N PRO A 828 11.94 -10.22 40.38
CA PRO A 828 11.73 -10.89 41.67
C PRO A 828 10.32 -11.44 41.91
N LEU A 829 9.29 -10.92 41.23
CA LEU A 829 7.91 -11.40 41.30
C LEU A 829 7.18 -11.19 39.96
N PRO A 830 6.80 -12.25 39.22
CA PRO A 830 5.74 -12.18 38.22
C PRO A 830 4.35 -12.16 38.89
N PRO A 831 3.28 -11.72 38.19
CA PRO A 831 3.27 -11.24 36.82
C PRO A 831 3.76 -9.79 36.68
N PHE A 832 4.42 -9.50 35.55
CA PHE A 832 4.88 -8.14 35.20
C PHE A 832 4.31 -7.69 33.86
N SER A 833 4.29 -6.37 33.60
CA SER A 833 3.82 -5.83 32.31
C SER A 833 4.87 -6.00 31.20
N LEU A 834 4.44 -6.06 29.94
CA LEU A 834 5.35 -6.08 28.79
C LEU A 834 6.28 -4.84 28.76
N GLN A 835 5.79 -3.69 29.24
CA GLN A 835 6.59 -2.47 29.33
C GLN A 835 7.70 -2.57 30.39
N GLU A 836 7.40 -3.17 31.55
CA GLU A 836 8.42 -3.39 32.58
C GLU A 836 9.45 -4.44 32.14
N ALA A 837 9.02 -5.50 31.45
CA ALA A 837 9.93 -6.48 30.85
C ALA A 837 10.93 -5.81 29.90
N ILE A 838 10.44 -4.98 28.97
CA ILE A 838 11.27 -4.19 28.05
C ILE A 838 12.26 -3.31 28.83
N ARG A 839 11.77 -2.54 29.81
CA ARG A 839 12.60 -1.63 30.61
C ARG A 839 13.71 -2.38 31.35
N ARG A 840 13.41 -3.52 31.97
CA ARG A 840 14.40 -4.36 32.67
C ARG A 840 15.47 -4.89 31.72
N ILE A 841 15.08 -5.36 30.54
CA ILE A 841 16.01 -5.88 29.53
C ILE A 841 16.92 -4.74 29.00
N GLN A 842 16.38 -3.56 28.69
CA GLN A 842 17.18 -2.40 28.28
C GLN A 842 18.20 -2.00 29.36
N ILE A 843 17.78 -1.92 30.63
CA ILE A 843 18.69 -1.62 31.76
C ILE A 843 19.77 -2.69 31.89
N GLY A 844 19.39 -3.97 32.00
CA GLY A 844 20.33 -5.07 32.21
C GLY A 844 21.39 -5.17 31.09
N ILE A 845 20.96 -5.07 29.83
CA ILE A 845 21.88 -5.04 28.68
C ILE A 845 22.80 -3.81 28.75
N SER A 846 22.27 -2.61 29.01
CA SER A 846 23.10 -1.39 29.05
C SER A 846 24.16 -1.43 30.16
N SER A 847 23.78 -1.82 31.38
CA SER A 847 24.69 -1.96 32.52
C SER A 847 25.76 -3.02 32.27
N TYR A 848 25.41 -4.14 31.62
CA TYR A 848 26.35 -5.20 31.31
C TYR A 848 27.35 -4.82 30.20
N ILE A 849 26.89 -4.11 29.16
CA ILE A 849 27.76 -3.56 28.09
C ILE A 849 28.72 -2.48 28.63
N GLN A 850 28.35 -1.80 29.72
CA GLN A 850 29.18 -0.78 30.40
C GLN A 850 30.22 -1.35 31.37
N ASP A 851 30.10 -2.62 31.82
CA ASP A 851 31.10 -3.22 32.71
C ASP A 851 32.40 -3.55 31.96
N LYS A 852 33.53 -3.08 32.48
CA LYS A 852 34.88 -3.33 31.95
C LYS A 852 35.31 -4.80 31.99
N LYS A 853 34.60 -5.66 32.72
CA LYS A 853 34.81 -7.11 32.76
C LYS A 853 33.98 -7.89 31.72
N SER A 854 33.09 -7.21 30.99
CA SER A 854 32.28 -7.85 29.96
C SER A 854 33.10 -8.09 28.68
N VAL A 855 33.06 -9.32 28.17
CA VAL A 855 33.75 -9.77 26.94
C VAL A 855 32.75 -9.98 25.78
N ALA A 856 31.48 -9.64 26.00
CA ALA A 856 30.38 -10.13 25.17
C ALA A 856 30.24 -9.47 23.78
N ALA A 857 29.64 -10.22 22.85
CA ALA A 857 29.17 -9.84 21.53
C ALA A 857 27.92 -8.92 21.55
N LEU A 858 27.70 -8.23 22.67
CA LEU A 858 26.60 -7.30 22.85
C LEU A 858 27.00 -5.87 22.42
N LYS A 859 26.11 -5.26 21.65
CA LYS A 859 26.28 -3.96 21.00
C LYS A 859 25.28 -2.95 21.55
N PRO A 860 25.61 -1.64 21.55
CA PRO A 860 24.69 -0.58 21.97
C PRO A 860 23.31 -0.63 21.27
N SER A 861 23.24 -1.03 19.99
CA SER A 861 21.97 -1.19 19.27
C SER A 861 21.06 -2.31 19.79
N ASN A 862 21.58 -3.23 20.61
CA ASN A 862 20.78 -4.34 21.14
C ASN A 862 19.75 -3.94 22.21
N ILE A 863 19.80 -2.71 22.73
CA ILE A 863 18.69 -2.17 23.55
C ILE A 863 17.49 -1.69 22.71
N SER A 864 17.49 -1.94 21.39
CA SER A 864 16.39 -1.62 20.48
C SER A 864 15.07 -2.27 20.89
N LEU A 865 14.02 -1.44 20.95
CA LEU A 865 12.65 -1.85 21.26
C LEU A 865 12.10 -2.90 20.29
N ASP A 866 12.54 -2.93 19.03
CA ASP A 866 12.08 -3.91 18.04
C ASP A 866 12.62 -5.31 18.38
N MET A 867 13.94 -5.42 18.57
CA MET A 867 14.62 -6.64 18.96
C MET A 867 14.07 -7.21 20.28
N ILE A 868 13.89 -6.37 21.30
CA ILE A 868 13.36 -6.80 22.60
C ILE A 868 11.89 -7.24 22.49
N LYS A 869 11.07 -6.57 21.66
CA LYS A 869 9.70 -7.04 21.40
C LYS A 869 9.69 -8.37 20.65
N ASN A 870 10.56 -8.57 19.68
CA ASN A 870 10.66 -9.82 18.93
C ASN A 870 11.06 -10.98 19.84
N ILE A 871 12.00 -10.77 20.77
CA ILE A 871 12.34 -11.74 21.84
C ILE A 871 11.10 -12.09 22.66
N LEU A 872 10.43 -11.08 23.22
CA LEU A 872 9.25 -11.31 24.08
C LEU A 872 8.09 -11.96 23.32
N HIS A 873 7.97 -11.70 22.01
CA HIS A 873 7.00 -12.38 21.15
C HIS A 873 7.40 -13.82 20.81
N SER A 874 8.66 -14.10 20.46
CA SER A 874 9.16 -15.48 20.26
C SER A 874 8.97 -16.33 21.51
N LEU A 875 9.28 -15.79 22.70
CA LEU A 875 9.10 -16.50 23.96
C LEU A 875 7.60 -16.71 24.32
N LEU A 876 6.71 -15.80 23.90
CA LEU A 876 5.26 -16.00 24.00
C LEU A 876 4.76 -17.10 23.04
N ASP A 877 5.27 -17.13 21.80
CA ASP A 877 4.87 -18.13 20.80
C ASP A 877 5.36 -19.54 21.18
N ALA A 878 6.54 -19.63 21.81
CA ALA A 878 7.11 -20.88 22.34
C ALA A 878 6.46 -21.34 23.66
N GLY A 879 5.57 -20.54 24.27
CA GLY A 879 4.96 -20.86 25.58
C GLY A 879 5.89 -20.68 26.79
N ALA A 880 7.09 -20.13 26.59
CA ALA A 880 8.05 -19.76 27.63
C ALA A 880 7.57 -18.53 28.45
N LEU A 881 6.71 -17.72 27.85
CA LEU A 881 5.95 -16.65 28.51
C LEU A 881 4.45 -16.91 28.34
N LYS A 882 3.65 -16.58 29.35
CA LYS A 882 2.19 -16.71 29.31
C LYS A 882 1.50 -15.39 29.67
N ARG A 883 0.50 -14.98 28.89
CA ARG A 883 -0.32 -13.80 29.20
C ARG A 883 -1.43 -14.18 30.18
N THR A 884 -1.54 -13.45 31.29
CA THR A 884 -2.63 -13.58 32.27
C THR A 884 -3.23 -12.22 32.59
N LYS A 885 -4.32 -12.18 33.36
CA LYS A 885 -5.03 -10.93 33.69
C LYS A 885 -4.14 -9.91 34.42
N GLY A 886 -3.10 -10.36 35.14
CA GLY A 886 -2.15 -9.52 35.85
C GLY A 886 -0.90 -9.10 35.05
N GLY A 887 -0.68 -9.66 33.85
CA GLY A 887 0.52 -9.38 33.04
C GLY A 887 1.09 -10.60 32.34
N ILE A 888 2.40 -10.80 32.47
CA ILE A 888 3.17 -11.90 31.91
C ILE A 888 3.70 -12.77 33.04
N GLU A 889 3.41 -14.07 32.96
CA GLU A 889 3.99 -15.14 33.78
C GLU A 889 5.11 -15.86 33.02
N LEU A 890 6.09 -16.38 33.77
CA LEU A 890 7.23 -17.12 33.24
C LEU A 890 6.95 -18.63 33.30
N ASN A 891 7.27 -19.36 32.23
CA ASN A 891 7.47 -20.81 32.29
C ASN A 891 8.98 -21.07 32.37
N CYS A 892 9.49 -21.25 33.59
CA CYS A 892 10.92 -21.38 33.84
C CYS A 892 11.56 -22.62 33.18
N GLU A 893 10.80 -23.71 33.02
CA GLU A 893 11.29 -24.93 32.38
C GLU A 893 11.56 -24.70 30.88
N GLU A 894 10.58 -24.15 30.16
CA GLU A 894 10.71 -23.81 28.74
C GLU A 894 11.76 -22.70 28.51
N LEU A 895 11.85 -21.71 29.40
CA LEU A 895 12.92 -20.70 29.35
C LEU A 895 14.31 -21.33 29.49
N LEU A 896 14.47 -22.36 30.32
CA LEU A 896 15.73 -23.10 30.47
C LEU A 896 16.03 -23.96 29.24
N VAL A 897 15.04 -24.57 28.60
CA VAL A 897 15.21 -25.30 27.32
C VAL A 897 15.72 -24.34 26.23
N ILE A 898 15.05 -23.21 26.03
CA ILE A 898 15.45 -22.19 25.04
C ILE A 898 16.84 -21.63 25.37
N ALA A 899 17.13 -21.34 26.64
CA ALA A 899 18.44 -20.87 27.07
C ALA A 899 19.54 -21.92 26.82
N GLY A 900 19.28 -23.21 27.05
CA GLY A 900 20.21 -24.30 26.78
C GLY A 900 20.53 -24.43 25.28
N ILE A 901 19.53 -24.31 24.42
CA ILE A 901 19.72 -24.29 22.95
C ILE A 901 20.61 -23.11 22.55
N LEU A 902 20.35 -21.91 23.07
CA LEU A 902 21.17 -20.71 22.78
C LEU A 902 22.60 -20.83 23.33
N GLN A 903 22.79 -21.44 24.50
CA GLN A 903 24.10 -21.70 25.09
C GLN A 903 24.92 -22.72 24.28
N SER A 904 24.27 -23.71 23.64
CA SER A 904 24.96 -24.72 22.82
C SER A 904 25.71 -24.16 21.59
N VAL A 905 25.46 -22.89 21.24
CA VAL A 905 26.10 -22.16 20.13
C VAL A 905 26.71 -20.82 20.57
N CYS A 906 26.99 -20.67 21.86
CA CYS A 906 27.54 -19.44 22.42
C CYS A 906 28.68 -19.73 23.42
N GLU A 907 29.89 -19.29 23.10
CA GLU A 907 31.09 -19.44 23.96
C GLU A 907 31.03 -18.58 25.24
N GLU A 908 30.03 -17.70 25.38
CA GLU A 908 29.91 -16.74 26.47
C GLU A 908 29.40 -17.39 27.77
N ASN A 909 30.30 -18.10 28.46
CA ASN A 909 30.17 -18.53 29.86
C ASN A 909 30.08 -17.37 30.88
N ALA A 910 29.62 -16.19 30.45
CA ALA A 910 29.46 -15.03 31.31
C ALA A 910 28.33 -15.26 32.33
N GLU A 911 28.73 -15.50 33.57
CA GLU A 911 27.90 -15.31 34.75
C GLU A 911 27.35 -13.89 34.74
N PHE A 912 26.05 -13.76 34.49
CA PHE A 912 25.39 -12.47 34.62
C PHE A 912 25.20 -12.19 36.10
N SER A 913 26.19 -11.50 36.68
CA SER A 913 26.25 -11.22 38.11
C SER A 913 24.93 -10.63 38.61
N THR A 914 24.52 -11.01 39.81
CA THR A 914 23.33 -10.44 40.47
C THR A 914 23.41 -8.93 40.69
N ARG A 915 24.59 -8.32 40.48
CA ARG A 915 24.83 -6.87 40.46
C ARG A 915 24.25 -6.15 39.24
N TYR A 916 24.03 -6.83 38.12
CA TYR A 916 23.40 -6.25 36.93
C TYR A 916 21.87 -6.38 36.94
N TYR A 917 21.30 -7.09 37.91
CA TYR A 917 19.86 -7.04 38.15
C TYR A 917 19.55 -5.73 38.90
N PRO A 918 18.76 -4.82 38.30
CA PRO A 918 18.39 -3.60 38.99
C PRO A 918 17.53 -3.97 40.22
N LYS A 919 18.11 -3.80 41.41
CA LYS A 919 17.29 -3.64 42.63
C LYS A 919 16.39 -2.43 42.42
N LEU A 920 15.12 -2.58 42.81
CA LEU A 920 14.12 -1.50 42.76
C LEU A 920 14.51 -0.35 43.70
#